data_AF-A0A7J7VBQ3-F1
#
_entry.id   AF-A0A7J7VBQ3-F1
#
_cell.length_a   1.000
_cell.length_b   1.000
_cell.length_c   1.000
_cell.angle_alpha   90.00
_cell.angle_beta   90.00
_cell.angle_gamma   90.00
#
_symmetry.space_group_name_H-M   'P 1'
#
loop_
_entity.id
_entity.type
_entity.pdbx_description
1 polymer ?
#
loop_
_entity_poly.entity_id
_entity_poly.type
_entity_poly.pdbx_seq_one_letter_code
_entity_poly.pdbx_strand_id
1 'polypeptide(L)'
;MMRSPPATLSLLLLCLLLGQAPLGRPQSPGTPKLRLVGPGNRPEEGRLEVLYQGQWGTVCDDDFALQEANVACRQLGFEGALTWAHSAKYGPGEGPIWLDNVRCAGTESSLGQCGSNGWGVSDCSHSEDVGVVCQPQRQRGYLSERVSNALGPQGRRLEEVRLKPILASAKRRNPVTEGAVEVKYEGHWRQVCDQGWTRNNSKVVCGMLGFPSEAPVNGHYYRKVWNSKMRDPRFRLKSLAQKNSFWIHRVSCLGTEPHVASCQVQVAPARGKLRPACPGGMHAVVSCVAGPRFRPLKAKSGRKEPRAEEPRVRLRSGAQVGEGRVEVLQNRQWGTVCDHGWNLISASVVCRQLGFGSAKEALFGAQLGQGLGPIHLSEVRCKGSERTLGECPSLDGAHNGCQHENDAAVRCNVPNMGFQNQVRLAGGRSPEEGVVEVQVEVNGVRRWGTVCSDHWGLNEAMVTCRQLGLGFASHAIKDTWYWQATAGAEEVVMSGVRCSGTELALQQCQRHGPVHCSHSTGRGSAGVSCTDSAPDLVMNAQLVQETAYLEDRPLSQLYCAHEENCLSKSADHMDWPYGHRRLLRFSSQIFNLGRADFRPKTGRHSWIWHQCHMHYHSIEVFTHYDLLTLNGSKVAEGHKASFCLEDTNCPAGLQRRYACANFGEQGVTVGCWDTYRHDIDCQWVDITDVGPGDYIFQVVVNPKYEVAESDFSNNMMQCRCKYNGHQVWLHNCHTGDSYRANAELSLEQEQRLRNNLI
;
A
#
# COMPACT_ATOMS: atom_id res chain seq x y z
N MET A 1 -73.57 -45.48 -37.79
CA MET A 1 -72.28 -46.10 -37.39
C MET A 1 -71.32 -45.00 -36.98
N MET A 2 -70.85 -45.11 -35.73
CA MET A 2 -69.69 -44.50 -35.06
C MET A 2 -69.26 -43.02 -35.27
N ARG A 3 -69.41 -42.29 -34.15
CA ARG A 3 -68.50 -41.34 -33.47
C ARG A 3 -68.24 -39.94 -34.08
N SER A 4 -68.78 -38.90 -33.41
CA SER A 4 -68.05 -37.84 -32.63
C SER A 4 -68.79 -36.48 -32.65
N PRO A 5 -69.03 -35.83 -31.48
CA PRO A 5 -69.38 -34.39 -31.37
C PRO A 5 -68.39 -33.64 -30.42
N PRO A 6 -68.59 -32.37 -30.01
CA PRO A 6 -68.96 -31.15 -30.75
C PRO A 6 -68.06 -29.92 -30.43
N ALA A 7 -68.22 -28.84 -31.21
CA ALA A 7 -67.77 -27.46 -30.95
C ALA A 7 -68.94 -26.66 -30.31
N THR A 8 -68.81 -25.95 -29.17
CA THR A 8 -68.33 -24.55 -28.97
C THR A 8 -69.06 -23.52 -29.85
N LEU A 9 -69.33 -22.26 -29.50
CA LEU A 9 -69.12 -21.38 -28.34
C LEU A 9 -69.94 -20.10 -28.68
N SER A 10 -70.73 -19.53 -27.77
CA SER A 10 -71.03 -18.08 -27.75
C SER A 10 -71.94 -17.72 -26.57
N LEU A 11 -71.35 -17.09 -25.56
CA LEU A 11 -71.87 -15.93 -24.80
C LEU A 11 -71.09 -15.83 -23.48
N LEU A 12 -69.91 -15.21 -23.50
CA LEU A 12 -69.21 -14.76 -22.29
C LEU A 12 -68.18 -13.65 -22.60
N LEU A 13 -68.41 -12.87 -23.67
CA LEU A 13 -67.43 -11.95 -24.25
C LEU A 13 -67.54 -10.48 -23.78
N LEU A 14 -68.10 -10.16 -22.60
CA LEU A 14 -68.28 -8.74 -22.22
C LEU A 14 -67.93 -8.31 -20.78
N CYS A 15 -67.42 -9.17 -19.88
CA CYS A 15 -67.21 -8.77 -18.47
C CYS A 15 -65.82 -9.01 -17.85
N LEU A 16 -64.74 -9.19 -18.63
CA LEU A 16 -63.37 -9.35 -18.07
C LEU A 16 -62.34 -8.34 -18.63
N LEU A 17 -62.77 -7.10 -18.89
CA LEU A 17 -61.92 -6.00 -19.38
C LEU A 17 -61.33 -5.08 -18.30
N LEU A 18 -61.30 -5.48 -17.02
CA LEU A 18 -60.64 -4.72 -15.94
C LEU A 18 -59.90 -5.67 -14.99
N GLY A 19 -58.63 -5.96 -15.28
CA GLY A 19 -57.77 -6.75 -14.39
C GLY A 19 -56.56 -7.39 -15.05
N GLN A 20 -55.66 -6.60 -15.67
CA GLN A 20 -54.31 -7.06 -15.96
C GLN A 20 -53.30 -6.17 -15.24
N ALA A 21 -52.61 -6.77 -14.27
CA ALA A 21 -51.37 -6.25 -13.72
C ALA A 21 -50.31 -6.19 -14.85
N PRO A 22 -49.39 -5.21 -14.84
CA PRO A 22 -48.36 -5.16 -15.87
C PRO A 22 -47.43 -6.37 -15.70
N LEU A 23 -47.20 -7.08 -16.81
CA LEU A 23 -46.15 -8.07 -16.96
C LEU A 23 -44.83 -7.50 -16.42
N GLY A 24 -44.35 -8.11 -15.35
CA GLY A 24 -43.02 -7.87 -14.81
C GLY A 24 -41.98 -8.14 -15.90
N ARG A 25 -41.15 -7.14 -16.17
CA ARG A 25 -39.94 -7.25 -16.96
C ARG A 25 -39.04 -8.34 -16.33
N PRO A 26 -38.42 -9.25 -17.09
CA PRO A 26 -37.55 -10.27 -16.51
C PRO A 26 -36.41 -9.59 -15.73
N GLN A 27 -36.27 -9.94 -14.46
CA GLN A 27 -35.09 -9.59 -13.68
C GLN A 27 -33.90 -10.34 -14.29
N SER A 28 -32.83 -9.63 -14.62
CA SER A 28 -31.54 -10.26 -14.93
C SER A 28 -31.08 -11.08 -13.72
N PRO A 29 -30.74 -12.38 -13.88
CA PRO A 29 -30.25 -13.17 -12.75
C PRO A 29 -28.90 -12.60 -12.29
N GLY A 30 -28.78 -12.29 -11.01
CA GLY A 30 -27.47 -12.00 -10.41
C GLY A 30 -26.59 -13.24 -10.46
N THR A 31 -25.27 -13.06 -10.59
CA THR A 31 -24.30 -14.15 -10.51
C THR A 31 -24.42 -14.86 -9.15
N PRO A 32 -24.64 -16.18 -9.09
CA PRO A 32 -24.74 -16.92 -7.84
C PRO A 32 -23.43 -16.85 -7.05
N LYS A 33 -23.48 -16.90 -5.71
CA LYS A 33 -22.27 -16.93 -4.87
C LYS A 33 -21.82 -18.36 -4.61
N LEU A 34 -20.51 -18.57 -4.45
CA LEU A 34 -19.92 -19.86 -4.13
C LEU A 34 -19.21 -19.85 -2.78
N ARG A 35 -19.06 -21.02 -2.17
CA ARG A 35 -18.16 -21.27 -1.03
C ARG A 35 -17.63 -22.71 -1.04
N LEU A 36 -16.51 -22.93 -0.34
CA LEU A 36 -15.96 -24.26 -0.06
C LEU A 36 -16.17 -24.61 1.41
N VAL A 37 -16.65 -25.83 1.69
CA VAL A 37 -16.97 -26.32 3.05
C VAL A 37 -16.46 -27.74 3.22
N GLY A 38 -15.87 -28.09 4.37
CA GLY A 38 -15.45 -29.46 4.65
C GLY A 38 -14.28 -29.56 5.62
N PRO A 39 -13.82 -30.78 5.97
CA PRO A 39 -12.80 -31.04 6.98
C PRO A 39 -11.35 -30.72 6.56
N GLY A 40 -11.14 -29.79 5.61
CA GLY A 40 -9.81 -29.32 5.19
C GLY A 40 -9.38 -28.04 5.91
N ASN A 41 -8.11 -27.94 6.29
CA ASN A 41 -7.52 -26.72 6.89
C ASN A 41 -7.04 -25.69 5.83
N ARG A 42 -7.33 -25.94 4.55
CA ARG A 42 -6.84 -25.16 3.41
C ARG A 42 -7.98 -24.40 2.74
N PRO A 43 -7.89 -23.06 2.58
CA PRO A 43 -8.97 -22.26 1.99
C PRO A 43 -9.24 -22.53 0.51
N GLU A 44 -8.33 -23.21 -0.18
CA GLU A 44 -8.40 -23.56 -1.60
C GLU A 44 -9.10 -24.89 -1.89
N GLU A 45 -9.55 -25.65 -0.88
CA GLU A 45 -10.24 -26.92 -1.11
C GLU A 45 -11.49 -27.13 -0.23
N GLY A 46 -12.45 -27.89 -0.75
CA GLY A 46 -13.66 -28.27 -0.01
C GLY A 46 -14.81 -28.68 -0.91
N ARG A 47 -15.93 -29.09 -0.30
CA ARG A 47 -17.21 -29.31 -0.97
C ARG A 47 -17.72 -27.99 -1.55
N LEU A 48 -18.14 -28.02 -2.80
CA LEU A 48 -18.61 -26.86 -3.53
C LEU A 48 -20.09 -26.60 -3.23
N GLU A 49 -20.39 -25.41 -2.72
CA GLU A 49 -21.76 -24.99 -2.45
C GLU A 49 -22.11 -23.68 -3.16
N VAL A 50 -23.35 -23.56 -3.61
CA VAL A 50 -23.89 -22.44 -4.40
C VAL A 50 -25.04 -21.78 -3.64
N LEU A 51 -25.04 -20.45 -3.57
CA LEU A 51 -26.15 -19.66 -3.03
C LEU A 51 -27.11 -19.28 -4.16
N TYR A 52 -28.29 -19.87 -4.15
CA TYR A 52 -29.36 -19.58 -5.10
C TYR A 52 -30.67 -19.28 -4.36
N GLN A 53 -31.38 -18.23 -4.78
CA GLN A 53 -32.62 -17.75 -4.14
C GLN A 53 -32.54 -17.54 -2.61
N GLY A 54 -31.35 -17.23 -2.09
CA GLY A 54 -31.14 -16.97 -0.66
C GLY A 54 -30.87 -18.22 0.18
N GLN A 55 -30.77 -19.41 -0.42
CA GLN A 55 -30.47 -20.67 0.25
C GLN A 55 -29.22 -21.34 -0.33
N TRP A 56 -28.34 -21.83 0.54
CA TRP A 56 -27.17 -22.63 0.13
C TRP A 56 -27.61 -24.04 -0.25
N GLY A 57 -26.97 -24.59 -1.27
CA GLY A 57 -27.14 -25.97 -1.72
C GLY A 57 -25.90 -26.46 -2.45
N THR A 58 -25.83 -27.75 -2.73
CA THR A 58 -24.63 -28.42 -3.26
C THR A 58 -24.67 -28.56 -4.79
N VAL A 59 -23.60 -29.11 -5.35
CA VAL A 59 -23.48 -29.42 -6.79
C VAL A 59 -23.14 -30.90 -6.92
N CYS A 60 -23.84 -31.61 -7.80
CA CYS A 60 -23.57 -33.02 -8.07
C CYS A 60 -22.28 -33.21 -8.87
N ASP A 61 -21.59 -34.33 -8.68
CA ASP A 61 -20.38 -34.72 -9.37
C ASP A 61 -20.61 -35.45 -10.71
N ASP A 62 -21.87 -35.79 -11.04
CA ASP A 62 -22.25 -36.35 -12.34
C ASP A 62 -21.94 -35.37 -13.49
N ASP A 63 -21.27 -35.90 -14.51
CA ASP A 63 -20.71 -35.15 -15.65
C ASP A 63 -19.82 -33.95 -15.26
N PHE A 64 -19.42 -33.82 -13.99
CA PHE A 64 -18.56 -32.74 -13.54
C PHE A 64 -17.10 -33.03 -13.91
N ALA A 65 -16.40 -32.03 -14.45
CA ALA A 65 -15.00 -32.19 -14.85
C ALA A 65 -14.15 -30.98 -14.44
N LEU A 66 -12.89 -31.00 -14.88
CA LEU A 66 -11.92 -29.96 -14.56
C LEU A 66 -12.33 -28.57 -15.11
N GLN A 67 -13.15 -28.51 -16.17
CA GLN A 67 -13.58 -27.23 -16.75
C GLN A 67 -14.57 -26.50 -15.83
N GLU A 68 -15.49 -27.25 -15.24
CA GLU A 68 -16.45 -26.78 -14.24
C GLU A 68 -15.70 -26.36 -12.98
N ALA A 69 -14.75 -27.17 -12.54
CA ALA A 69 -13.86 -26.84 -11.42
C ALA A 69 -13.09 -25.54 -11.67
N ASN A 70 -12.56 -25.34 -12.89
CA ASN A 70 -11.88 -24.12 -13.28
C ASN A 70 -12.80 -22.89 -13.22
N VAL A 71 -14.05 -23.00 -13.68
CA VAL A 71 -15.03 -21.92 -13.53
C VAL A 71 -15.32 -21.65 -12.06
N ALA A 72 -15.52 -22.70 -11.25
CA ALA A 72 -15.79 -22.59 -9.83
C ALA A 72 -14.63 -21.89 -9.07
N CYS A 73 -13.40 -22.35 -9.26
CA CYS A 73 -12.21 -21.79 -8.62
C CYS A 73 -11.93 -20.35 -9.05
N ARG A 74 -12.11 -20.02 -10.34
CA ARG A 74 -12.02 -18.63 -10.82
C ARG A 74 -13.09 -17.73 -10.23
N GLN A 75 -14.33 -18.22 -10.15
CA GLN A 75 -15.43 -17.50 -9.52
C GLN A 75 -15.21 -17.31 -8.00
N LEU A 76 -14.53 -18.25 -7.34
CA LEU A 76 -14.07 -18.16 -5.94
C LEU A 76 -12.84 -17.25 -5.75
N GLY A 77 -12.22 -16.76 -6.83
CA GLY A 77 -11.10 -15.83 -6.81
C GLY A 77 -9.70 -16.45 -6.95
N PHE A 78 -9.61 -17.75 -7.21
CA PHE A 78 -8.36 -18.48 -7.49
C PHE A 78 -8.01 -18.46 -8.97
N GLU A 79 -6.74 -18.57 -9.34
CA GLU A 79 -6.30 -18.55 -10.75
C GLU A 79 -6.98 -19.64 -11.60
N GLY A 80 -7.19 -20.81 -11.02
CA GLY A 80 -7.87 -21.95 -11.62
C GLY A 80 -8.03 -23.10 -10.64
N ALA A 81 -8.51 -24.24 -11.14
CA ALA A 81 -8.57 -25.50 -10.39
C ALA A 81 -7.30 -26.32 -10.63
N LEU A 82 -6.76 -26.90 -9.56
CA LEU A 82 -5.79 -27.99 -9.66
C LEU A 82 -6.48 -29.30 -10.00
N THR A 83 -7.60 -29.58 -9.33
CA THR A 83 -8.41 -30.79 -9.55
C THR A 83 -9.80 -30.64 -8.91
N TRP A 84 -10.63 -31.67 -9.05
CA TRP A 84 -11.92 -31.82 -8.41
C TRP A 84 -12.03 -33.18 -7.72
N ALA A 85 -13.04 -33.35 -6.88
CA ALA A 85 -13.27 -34.55 -6.09
C ALA A 85 -14.74 -34.98 -6.19
N HIS A 86 -14.95 -36.28 -6.36
CA HIS A 86 -16.25 -36.93 -6.42
C HIS A 86 -16.58 -37.62 -5.08
N SER A 87 -17.77 -38.19 -5.01
CA SER A 87 -18.28 -39.03 -3.93
C SER A 87 -18.23 -38.39 -2.55
N ALA A 88 -18.59 -37.10 -2.46
CA ALA A 88 -18.65 -36.36 -1.21
C ALA A 88 -17.37 -36.45 -0.36
N LYS A 89 -16.19 -36.43 -1.01
CA LYS A 89 -14.87 -36.53 -0.35
C LYS A 89 -14.71 -35.58 0.85
N TYR A 90 -15.28 -34.38 0.77
CA TYR A 90 -15.23 -33.36 1.82
C TYR A 90 -16.44 -33.42 2.78
N GLY A 91 -17.09 -34.58 2.84
CA GLY A 91 -18.33 -34.85 3.57
C GLY A 91 -19.57 -34.51 2.74
N PRO A 92 -20.72 -35.17 2.98
CA PRO A 92 -21.99 -34.83 2.35
C PRO A 92 -22.48 -33.47 2.85
N GLY A 93 -23.14 -32.72 1.97
CA GLY A 93 -23.83 -31.48 2.31
C GLY A 93 -25.23 -31.73 2.86
N GLU A 94 -25.96 -30.62 3.06
CA GLU A 94 -27.35 -30.62 3.53
C GLU A 94 -28.18 -29.65 2.69
N GLY A 95 -29.45 -29.98 2.48
CA GLY A 95 -30.40 -29.11 1.78
C GLY A 95 -30.55 -29.48 0.29
N PRO A 96 -30.87 -28.52 -0.60
CA PRO A 96 -31.08 -28.81 -2.01
C PRO A 96 -29.75 -29.03 -2.75
N ILE A 97 -29.75 -29.93 -3.74
CA ILE A 97 -28.71 -30.01 -4.76
C ILE A 97 -29.11 -29.06 -5.89
N TRP A 98 -28.40 -27.95 -6.04
CA TRP A 98 -28.82 -26.86 -6.92
C TRP A 98 -28.45 -27.09 -8.38
N LEU A 99 -27.35 -27.78 -8.64
CA LEU A 99 -26.80 -27.97 -9.96
C LEU A 99 -26.37 -29.42 -10.14
N ASP A 100 -26.69 -29.94 -11.32
CA ASP A 100 -26.46 -31.32 -11.75
C ASP A 100 -26.21 -31.33 -13.26
N ASN A 101 -25.38 -32.27 -13.73
CA ASN A 101 -24.80 -32.35 -15.07
C ASN A 101 -24.28 -31.00 -15.56
N VAL A 102 -23.44 -30.38 -14.74
CA VAL A 102 -22.87 -29.06 -15.04
C VAL A 102 -21.88 -29.18 -16.18
N ARG A 103 -22.08 -28.41 -17.25
CA ARG A 103 -21.22 -28.42 -18.44
C ARG A 103 -20.79 -27.01 -18.80
N CYS A 104 -19.51 -26.74 -18.63
CA CYS A 104 -18.85 -25.47 -18.90
C CYS A 104 -17.83 -25.62 -20.05
N ALA A 105 -17.62 -24.56 -20.81
CA ALA A 105 -16.50 -24.42 -21.74
C ALA A 105 -15.18 -24.10 -21.02
N GLY A 106 -15.23 -23.77 -19.73
CA GLY A 106 -14.07 -23.42 -18.90
C GLY A 106 -13.69 -21.94 -18.96
N THR A 107 -14.43 -21.11 -19.70
CA THR A 107 -14.18 -19.67 -19.88
C THR A 107 -15.25 -18.79 -19.23
N GLU A 108 -16.35 -19.38 -18.79
CA GLU A 108 -17.47 -18.73 -18.13
C GLU A 108 -17.02 -17.97 -16.88
N SER A 109 -17.74 -16.90 -16.56
CA SER A 109 -17.46 -16.09 -15.36
C SER A 109 -18.17 -16.60 -14.11
N SER A 110 -19.13 -17.51 -14.27
CA SER A 110 -19.89 -18.10 -13.17
C SER A 110 -20.46 -19.46 -13.55
N LEU A 111 -20.54 -20.39 -12.60
CA LEU A 111 -21.21 -21.69 -12.77
C LEU A 111 -22.68 -21.55 -13.18
N GLY A 112 -23.35 -20.46 -12.80
CA GLY A 112 -24.73 -20.19 -13.23
C GLY A 112 -24.88 -19.87 -14.72
N GLN A 113 -23.77 -19.73 -15.46
CA GLN A 113 -23.75 -19.53 -16.92
C GLN A 113 -23.47 -20.84 -17.68
N CYS A 114 -23.06 -21.89 -16.97
CA CYS A 114 -22.85 -23.20 -17.56
C CYS A 114 -24.18 -23.91 -17.81
N GLY A 115 -24.20 -24.83 -18.76
CA GLY A 115 -25.35 -25.71 -18.97
C GLY A 115 -25.53 -26.62 -17.75
N SER A 116 -26.77 -26.88 -17.36
CA SER A 116 -27.13 -27.86 -16.33
C SER A 116 -28.55 -28.40 -16.57
N ASN A 117 -28.97 -29.39 -15.80
CA ASN A 117 -30.35 -29.91 -15.82
C ASN A 117 -31.41 -28.88 -15.35
N GLY A 118 -30.97 -27.74 -14.81
CA GLY A 118 -31.80 -26.68 -14.26
C GLY A 118 -31.65 -26.55 -12.74
N TRP A 119 -31.93 -25.35 -12.21
CA TRP A 119 -31.77 -25.07 -10.78
C TRP A 119 -32.67 -25.94 -9.91
N GLY A 120 -32.08 -26.78 -9.06
CA GLY A 120 -32.81 -27.68 -8.15
C GLY A 120 -33.40 -28.91 -8.82
N VAL A 121 -32.98 -29.20 -10.06
CA VAL A 121 -33.35 -30.41 -10.80
C VAL A 121 -32.12 -31.32 -10.80
N SER A 122 -32.18 -32.39 -10.01
CA SER A 122 -31.10 -33.36 -9.80
C SER A 122 -31.71 -34.70 -9.43
N ASP A 123 -31.16 -35.80 -9.92
CA ASP A 123 -31.46 -37.17 -9.46
C ASP A 123 -30.38 -37.73 -8.52
N CYS A 124 -29.27 -37.00 -8.34
CA CYS A 124 -28.25 -37.28 -7.35
C CYS A 124 -28.71 -37.22 -5.89
N SER A 125 -27.88 -37.82 -5.03
CA SER A 125 -27.94 -37.75 -3.57
C SER A 125 -26.71 -37.04 -2.99
N HIS A 126 -26.70 -36.66 -1.71
CA HIS A 126 -25.54 -35.97 -1.12
C HIS A 126 -24.26 -36.83 -1.01
N SER A 127 -24.32 -38.14 -1.30
CA SER A 127 -23.10 -38.94 -1.49
C SER A 127 -22.36 -38.60 -2.77
N GLU A 128 -22.98 -37.84 -3.69
CA GLU A 128 -22.48 -37.43 -5.00
C GLU A 128 -22.15 -35.92 -5.01
N ASP A 129 -22.05 -35.29 -3.84
CA ASP A 129 -21.67 -33.88 -3.78
C ASP A 129 -20.20 -33.68 -4.21
N VAL A 130 -19.99 -32.73 -5.11
CA VAL A 130 -18.68 -32.42 -5.66
C VAL A 130 -17.83 -31.58 -4.72
N GLY A 131 -16.54 -31.85 -4.70
CA GLY A 131 -15.51 -30.98 -4.13
C GLY A 131 -14.57 -30.44 -5.19
N VAL A 132 -13.92 -29.32 -4.89
CA VAL A 132 -12.87 -28.75 -5.76
C VAL A 132 -11.60 -28.47 -4.97
N VAL A 133 -10.47 -28.50 -5.68
CA VAL A 133 -9.16 -28.10 -5.17
C VAL A 133 -8.63 -27.03 -6.12
N CYS A 134 -8.55 -25.80 -5.63
CA CYS A 134 -8.09 -24.65 -6.38
C CYS A 134 -6.57 -24.47 -6.31
N GLN A 135 -6.02 -23.74 -7.27
CA GLN A 135 -4.64 -23.27 -7.18
C GLN A 135 -4.50 -22.34 -5.97
N PRO A 136 -3.42 -22.43 -5.17
CA PRO A 136 -3.17 -21.50 -4.06
C PRO A 136 -3.08 -20.04 -4.52
N GLN A 137 -2.63 -19.81 -5.76
CA GLN A 137 -2.53 -18.50 -6.37
C GLN A 137 -3.93 -17.92 -6.65
N ARG A 138 -4.15 -16.67 -6.23
CA ARG A 138 -5.39 -15.92 -6.50
C ARG A 138 -5.27 -15.05 -7.75
N GLN A 139 -6.35 -14.92 -8.51
CA GLN A 139 -6.35 -14.15 -9.76
C GLN A 139 -5.88 -12.72 -9.55
N ARG A 140 -4.90 -12.29 -10.35
CA ARG A 140 -4.52 -10.88 -10.54
C ARG A 140 -5.76 -10.06 -10.92
N GLY A 141 -6.36 -9.41 -9.92
CA GLY A 141 -7.61 -8.64 -10.07
C GLY A 141 -8.69 -8.95 -9.01
N TYR A 142 -8.61 -10.11 -8.35
CA TYR A 142 -9.42 -10.45 -7.16
C TYR A 142 -8.73 -10.07 -5.84
N LEU A 143 -7.51 -9.53 -5.93
CA LEU A 143 -6.59 -9.30 -4.81
C LEU A 143 -6.84 -7.99 -4.04
N SER A 144 -7.99 -7.36 -4.21
CA SER A 144 -8.35 -6.21 -3.35
C SER A 144 -9.85 -6.15 -3.14
N GLU A 145 -10.24 -6.09 -1.87
CA GLU A 145 -11.58 -5.67 -1.53
C GLU A 145 -11.65 -4.15 -1.73
N ARG A 146 -12.09 -3.73 -2.92
CA ARG A 146 -12.35 -2.33 -3.23
C ARG A 146 -13.78 -1.97 -2.90
N VAL A 147 -13.97 -0.75 -2.39
CA VAL A 147 -15.31 -0.14 -2.26
C VAL A 147 -16.08 -0.16 -3.59
N SER A 148 -15.39 -0.16 -4.74
CA SER A 148 -15.98 -0.30 -6.09
C SER A 148 -16.85 -1.55 -6.30
N ASN A 149 -16.68 -2.59 -5.46
CA ASN A 149 -17.46 -3.83 -5.46
C ASN A 149 -18.67 -3.76 -4.52
N ALA A 150 -18.77 -2.74 -3.67
CA ALA A 150 -19.94 -2.49 -2.83
C ALA A 150 -21.06 -1.87 -3.68
N LEU A 151 -22.00 -2.70 -4.12
CA LEU A 151 -23.20 -2.24 -4.81
C LEU A 151 -24.06 -1.42 -3.84
N GLY A 152 -24.26 -0.14 -4.14
CA GLY A 152 -25.25 0.68 -3.46
C GLY A 152 -26.69 0.19 -3.73
N PRO A 153 -27.70 0.76 -3.06
CA PRO A 153 -29.09 0.38 -3.29
C PRO A 153 -29.46 0.49 -4.78
N GLN A 154 -30.06 -0.58 -5.33
CA GLN A 154 -30.41 -0.74 -6.75
C GLN A 154 -29.24 -0.94 -7.74
N GLY A 155 -28.04 -1.31 -7.26
CA GLY A 155 -26.89 -1.60 -8.12
C GLY A 155 -26.24 -0.35 -8.73
N ARG A 156 -26.48 0.83 -8.14
CA ARG A 156 -25.96 2.12 -8.62
C ARG A 156 -24.87 2.66 -7.69
N ARG A 157 -23.81 3.24 -8.28
CA ARG A 157 -22.61 3.70 -7.56
C ARG A 157 -22.82 5.05 -6.88
N LEU A 158 -22.71 5.05 -5.55
CA LEU A 158 -22.33 6.24 -4.77
C LEU A 158 -20.80 6.22 -4.73
N GLU A 159 -20.13 7.21 -5.29
CA GLU A 159 -18.69 7.10 -5.60
C GLU A 159 -17.81 7.93 -4.66
N GLU A 160 -18.24 9.14 -4.33
CA GLU A 160 -17.39 10.13 -3.66
C GLU A 160 -18.22 11.01 -2.71
N VAL A 161 -17.57 11.51 -1.66
CA VAL A 161 -18.13 12.54 -0.76
C VAL A 161 -17.22 13.75 -0.70
N ARG A 162 -17.80 14.93 -0.53
CA ARG A 162 -17.05 16.16 -0.26
C ARG A 162 -17.77 17.06 0.73
N LEU A 163 -17.01 17.92 1.39
CA LEU A 163 -17.55 19.01 2.21
C LEU A 163 -17.55 20.31 1.42
N LYS A 164 -18.72 20.94 1.34
CA LYS A 164 -18.84 22.32 0.86
C LYS A 164 -18.77 23.27 2.06
N PRO A 165 -17.70 24.09 2.18
CA PRO A 165 -17.56 25.00 3.31
C PRO A 165 -18.68 26.05 3.30
N ILE A 166 -19.42 26.13 4.41
CA ILE A 166 -20.56 27.04 4.57
C ILE A 166 -20.09 28.43 5.04
N LEU A 167 -19.03 28.46 5.84
CA LEU A 167 -18.45 29.66 6.46
C LEU A 167 -17.25 30.17 5.67
N ALA A 168 -17.09 31.50 5.57
CA ALA A 168 -15.95 32.12 4.91
C ALA A 168 -14.61 31.80 5.58
N SER A 169 -14.61 31.63 6.91
CA SER A 169 -13.43 31.20 7.67
C SER A 169 -13.05 29.75 7.39
N ALA A 170 -14.01 28.86 7.11
CA ALA A 170 -13.76 27.47 6.72
C ALA A 170 -13.18 27.35 5.30
N LYS A 171 -13.47 28.31 4.40
CA LYS A 171 -12.87 28.36 3.05
C LYS A 171 -11.36 28.63 3.07
N ARG A 172 -10.82 29.19 4.15
CA ARG A 172 -9.39 29.53 4.29
C ARG A 172 -8.60 28.46 5.03
N ARG A 173 -9.23 27.37 5.48
CA ARG A 173 -8.56 26.28 6.21
C ARG A 173 -8.35 25.09 5.28
N ASN A 174 -7.11 24.61 5.22
CA ASN A 174 -6.77 23.32 4.61
C ASN A 174 -6.28 22.38 5.73
N PRO A 175 -6.83 21.16 5.85
CA PRO A 175 -7.95 20.63 5.08
C PRO A 175 -9.29 21.26 5.51
N VAL A 176 -10.32 21.15 4.67
CA VAL A 176 -11.70 21.53 5.04
C VAL A 176 -12.26 20.48 5.97
N THR A 177 -12.45 20.84 7.25
CA THR A 177 -12.93 19.91 8.28
C THR A 177 -14.42 20.03 8.57
N GLU A 178 -15.10 21.09 8.11
CA GLU A 178 -16.51 21.33 8.46
C GLU A 178 -17.27 21.94 7.27
N GLY A 179 -18.45 21.38 6.97
CA GLY A 179 -19.25 21.85 5.85
C GLY A 179 -20.50 21.02 5.57
N ALA A 180 -21.25 21.43 4.55
CA ALA A 180 -22.39 20.67 4.04
C ALA A 180 -21.88 19.44 3.25
N VAL A 181 -22.50 18.28 3.48
CA VAL A 181 -22.16 17.03 2.80
C VAL A 181 -22.78 17.01 1.41
N GLU A 182 -21.93 16.76 0.41
CA GLU A 182 -22.35 16.44 -0.94
C GLU A 182 -21.82 15.05 -1.31
N VAL A 183 -22.65 14.25 -1.98
CA VAL A 183 -22.29 12.92 -2.46
C VAL A 183 -22.39 12.91 -3.98
N LYS A 184 -21.43 12.28 -4.64
CA LYS A 184 -21.44 12.09 -6.08
C LYS A 184 -22.27 10.86 -6.44
N TYR A 185 -23.32 11.08 -7.20
CA TYR A 185 -24.25 10.05 -7.66
C TYR A 185 -24.48 10.24 -9.17
N GLU A 186 -24.20 9.19 -9.95
CA GLU A 186 -24.27 9.23 -11.43
C GLU A 186 -23.48 10.42 -12.02
N GLY A 187 -22.24 10.63 -11.55
CA GLY A 187 -21.36 11.71 -11.99
C GLY A 187 -21.73 13.12 -11.49
N HIS A 188 -22.85 13.28 -10.80
CA HIS A 188 -23.35 14.59 -10.34
C HIS A 188 -23.26 14.73 -8.82
N TRP A 189 -22.82 15.90 -8.35
CA TRP A 189 -22.83 16.24 -6.93
C TRP A 189 -24.25 16.55 -6.44
N ARG A 190 -24.72 15.79 -5.46
CA ARG A 190 -26.06 15.90 -4.88
C ARG A 190 -25.98 16.23 -3.39
N GLN A 191 -26.95 16.98 -2.89
CA GLN A 191 -27.05 17.30 -1.46
C GLN A 191 -27.66 16.13 -0.69
N VAL A 192 -27.32 16.04 0.58
CA VAL A 192 -27.87 15.07 1.53
C VAL A 192 -28.77 15.78 2.55
N CYS A 193 -29.94 15.21 2.82
CA CYS A 193 -30.88 15.74 3.80
C CYS A 193 -30.38 15.54 5.25
N ASP A 194 -30.59 16.53 6.12
CA ASP A 194 -30.27 16.46 7.55
C ASP A 194 -31.25 15.61 8.37
N GLN A 195 -32.45 15.33 7.84
CA GLN A 195 -33.49 14.62 8.57
C GLN A 195 -33.07 13.17 8.84
N GLY A 196 -33.05 12.79 10.12
CA GLY A 196 -32.56 11.49 10.55
C GLY A 196 -31.03 11.33 10.45
N TRP A 197 -30.28 12.42 10.25
CA TRP A 197 -28.82 12.37 10.21
C TRP A 197 -28.26 12.13 11.62
N THR A 198 -27.51 11.05 11.79
CA THR A 198 -26.94 10.65 13.09
C THR A 198 -25.44 10.92 13.16
N ARG A 199 -24.88 10.81 14.37
CA ARG A 199 -23.43 10.84 14.59
C ARG A 199 -22.70 9.72 13.82
N ASN A 200 -23.31 8.54 13.69
CA ASN A 200 -22.73 7.42 12.95
C ASN A 200 -22.61 7.73 11.46
N ASN A 201 -23.59 8.43 10.87
CA ASN A 201 -23.49 8.89 9.48
C ASN A 201 -22.31 9.87 9.32
N SER A 202 -22.16 10.82 10.26
CA SER A 202 -21.02 11.75 10.28
C SER A 202 -19.68 11.01 10.38
N LYS A 203 -19.60 9.96 11.20
CA LYS A 203 -18.40 9.14 11.37
C LYS A 203 -17.97 8.47 10.05
N VAL A 204 -18.90 7.85 9.33
CA VAL A 204 -18.61 7.23 8.02
C VAL A 204 -18.17 8.28 7.00
N VAL A 205 -18.87 9.42 6.92
CA VAL A 205 -18.50 10.51 6.00
C VAL A 205 -17.11 11.08 6.34
N CYS A 206 -16.81 11.32 7.61
CA CYS A 206 -15.48 11.77 8.03
C CYS A 206 -14.41 10.73 7.66
N GLY A 207 -14.69 9.44 7.86
CA GLY A 207 -13.82 8.34 7.42
C GLY A 207 -13.54 8.40 5.92
N MET A 208 -14.55 8.55 5.08
CA MET A 208 -14.36 8.66 3.63
C MET A 208 -13.58 9.92 3.20
N LEU A 209 -13.68 11.01 3.96
CA LEU A 209 -12.94 12.25 3.73
C LEU A 209 -11.50 12.20 4.26
N GLY A 210 -11.08 11.08 4.85
CA GLY A 210 -9.74 10.89 5.38
C GLY A 210 -9.54 11.30 6.84
N PHE A 211 -10.62 11.52 7.58
CA PHE A 211 -10.56 11.91 8.99
C PHE A 211 -10.89 10.73 9.93
N PRO A 212 -10.12 10.53 11.02
CA PRO A 212 -10.29 9.38 11.90
C PRO A 212 -11.57 9.42 12.74
N SER A 213 -12.12 10.61 12.95
CA SER A 213 -13.34 10.80 13.75
C SER A 213 -14.08 12.08 13.41
N GLU A 214 -15.33 12.12 13.88
CA GLU A 214 -16.27 13.23 13.79
C GLU A 214 -16.33 14.03 15.11
N ALA A 215 -16.69 15.30 15.00
CA ALA A 215 -16.97 16.21 16.11
C ALA A 215 -18.46 16.61 16.11
N PRO A 216 -19.04 16.94 17.28
CA PRO A 216 -20.41 17.42 17.35
C PRO A 216 -20.57 18.78 16.65
N VAL A 217 -21.67 18.94 15.90
CA VAL A 217 -22.00 20.16 15.16
C VAL A 217 -23.09 20.94 15.89
N ASN A 218 -22.98 22.28 15.94
CA ASN A 218 -24.05 23.13 16.47
C ASN A 218 -25.20 23.26 15.46
N GLY A 219 -26.17 22.33 15.52
CA GLY A 219 -27.32 22.30 14.63
C GLY A 219 -28.17 23.58 14.66
N HIS A 220 -28.32 24.23 15.81
CA HIS A 220 -29.08 25.49 15.94
C HIS A 220 -28.44 26.63 15.14
N TYR A 221 -27.11 26.77 15.24
CA TYR A 221 -26.37 27.76 14.48
C TYR A 221 -26.54 27.54 12.97
N TYR A 222 -26.36 26.31 12.51
CA TYR A 222 -26.47 25.97 11.09
C TYR A 222 -27.89 26.12 10.55
N ARG A 223 -28.92 25.80 11.35
CA ARG A 223 -30.33 26.07 11.01
C ARG A 223 -30.59 27.58 10.89
N LYS A 224 -30.02 28.41 11.77
CA LYS A 224 -30.14 29.88 11.67
C LYS A 224 -29.50 30.40 10.38
N VAL A 225 -28.30 29.92 10.03
CA VAL A 225 -27.60 30.26 8.78
C VAL A 225 -28.41 29.82 7.56
N TRP A 226 -28.96 28.61 7.58
CA TRP A 226 -29.83 28.08 6.51
C TRP A 226 -31.07 28.94 6.30
N ASN A 227 -31.81 29.23 7.37
CA ASN A 227 -33.02 30.04 7.32
C ASN A 227 -32.75 31.48 6.88
N SER A 228 -31.57 32.03 7.17
CA SER A 228 -31.14 33.33 6.66
C SER A 228 -30.87 33.27 5.15
N LYS A 229 -30.11 32.27 4.67
CA LYS A 229 -29.83 32.09 3.24
C LYS A 229 -31.06 31.76 2.38
N MET A 230 -32.06 31.07 2.95
CA MET A 230 -33.33 30.78 2.29
C MET A 230 -34.21 32.03 2.10
N ARG A 231 -34.05 33.05 2.96
CA ARG A 231 -34.79 34.31 2.90
C ARG A 231 -34.16 35.34 1.96
N ASP A 232 -32.84 35.30 1.77
CA ASP A 232 -32.15 36.25 0.90
C ASP A 232 -32.27 35.86 -0.59
N PRO A 233 -32.97 36.67 -1.41
CA PRO A 233 -33.18 36.38 -2.83
C PRO A 233 -31.89 36.40 -3.68
N ARG A 234 -30.79 36.97 -3.18
CA ARG A 234 -29.48 36.93 -3.87
C ARG A 234 -28.87 35.53 -3.88
N PHE A 235 -29.24 34.68 -2.93
CA PHE A 235 -28.77 33.30 -2.91
C PHE A 235 -29.73 32.43 -3.73
N ARG A 236 -29.24 31.84 -4.83
CA ARG A 236 -29.97 30.85 -5.66
C ARG A 236 -30.38 29.56 -4.90
N LEU A 237 -30.16 29.51 -3.58
CA LEU A 237 -30.45 28.36 -2.72
C LEU A 237 -31.94 28.00 -2.70
N LYS A 238 -32.83 29.01 -2.68
CA LYS A 238 -34.28 28.82 -2.74
C LYS A 238 -34.73 28.14 -4.04
N SER A 239 -34.11 28.51 -5.17
CA SER A 239 -34.36 27.89 -6.49
C SER A 239 -33.76 26.48 -6.59
N LEU A 240 -32.58 26.25 -6.02
CA LEU A 240 -31.92 24.94 -5.99
C LEU A 240 -32.68 23.94 -5.11
N ALA A 241 -33.10 24.35 -3.91
CA ALA A 241 -33.90 23.51 -2.99
C ALA A 241 -35.24 23.06 -3.59
N GLN A 242 -35.83 23.86 -4.48
CA GLN A 242 -37.09 23.56 -5.18
C GLN A 242 -36.91 22.64 -6.41
N LYS A 243 -35.69 22.51 -6.96
CA LYS A 243 -35.38 21.67 -8.14
C LYS A 243 -34.74 20.31 -7.79
N ASN A 244 -35.24 19.63 -6.75
CA ASN A 244 -34.68 18.34 -6.28
C ASN A 244 -33.16 18.37 -5.99
N SER A 245 -32.66 19.41 -5.31
CA SER A 245 -31.23 19.45 -4.94
C SER A 245 -30.82 18.35 -3.96
N PHE A 246 -31.74 17.90 -3.11
CA PHE A 246 -31.57 16.77 -2.21
C PHE A 246 -31.94 15.50 -2.96
N TRP A 247 -30.96 14.77 -3.46
CA TRP A 247 -31.23 13.49 -4.13
C TRP A 247 -31.23 12.35 -3.12
N ILE A 248 -30.40 12.47 -2.09
CA ILE A 248 -30.28 11.50 -1.00
C ILE A 248 -31.16 11.95 0.16
N HIS A 249 -32.22 11.18 0.39
CA HIS A 249 -33.27 11.50 1.36
C HIS A 249 -32.89 11.05 2.76
N ARG A 250 -32.30 9.86 2.88
CA ARG A 250 -31.93 9.27 4.15
C ARG A 250 -30.68 8.42 3.98
N VAL A 251 -29.78 8.54 4.94
CA VAL A 251 -28.60 7.66 5.10
C VAL A 251 -28.67 7.13 6.52
N SER A 252 -28.50 5.82 6.69
CA SER A 252 -28.49 5.16 8.00
C SER A 252 -27.32 4.20 8.07
N CYS A 253 -26.26 4.62 8.76
CA CYS A 253 -25.05 3.85 9.02
C CYS A 253 -24.98 3.37 10.47
N LEU A 254 -24.33 2.22 10.69
CA LEU A 254 -23.92 1.71 12.00
C LEU A 254 -22.72 2.49 12.56
N GLY A 255 -21.90 3.10 11.70
CA GLY A 255 -20.70 3.86 12.06
C GLY A 255 -19.40 3.05 12.03
N THR A 256 -19.47 1.80 11.58
CA THR A 256 -18.31 0.92 11.36
C THR A 256 -18.01 0.73 9.87
N GLU A 257 -18.96 1.08 9.01
CA GLU A 257 -18.85 0.96 7.56
C GLU A 257 -17.68 1.82 7.03
N PRO A 258 -16.91 1.30 6.06
CA PRO A 258 -15.81 2.04 5.45
C PRO A 258 -16.33 3.11 4.49
N HIS A 259 -17.56 2.95 4.00
CA HIS A 259 -18.14 3.77 2.93
C HIS A 259 -19.66 3.93 3.05
N VAL A 260 -20.21 5.06 2.63
CA VAL A 260 -21.65 5.38 2.67
C VAL A 260 -22.48 4.42 1.80
N ALA A 261 -21.89 3.87 0.73
CA ALA A 261 -22.55 2.86 -0.12
C ALA A 261 -22.88 1.56 0.63
N SER A 262 -22.14 1.25 1.70
CA SER A 262 -22.39 0.09 2.57
C SER A 262 -23.49 0.37 3.61
N CYS A 263 -23.93 1.62 3.73
CA CYS A 263 -25.04 2.00 4.61
C CYS A 263 -26.39 1.82 3.91
N GLN A 264 -27.48 1.84 4.69
CA GLN A 264 -28.81 1.91 4.11
C GLN A 264 -29.07 3.32 3.59
N VAL A 265 -29.19 3.47 2.26
CA VAL A 265 -29.39 4.75 1.59
C VAL A 265 -30.71 4.78 0.83
N GLN A 266 -31.48 5.86 1.00
CA GLN A 266 -32.72 6.11 0.26
C GLN A 266 -32.50 7.30 -0.69
N VAL A 267 -32.68 7.06 -1.98
CA VAL A 267 -32.56 8.06 -3.06
C VAL A 267 -33.92 8.45 -3.63
N ALA A 268 -33.99 9.62 -4.27
CA ALA A 268 -35.19 10.08 -4.96
C ALA A 268 -35.63 9.09 -6.08
N PRO A 269 -36.94 8.79 -6.23
CA PRO A 269 -37.41 7.97 -7.35
C PRO A 269 -37.14 8.65 -8.70
N ALA A 270 -36.74 7.87 -9.71
CA ALA A 270 -36.43 8.38 -11.06
C ALA A 270 -37.66 8.85 -11.86
N ARG A 271 -38.89 8.45 -11.47
CA ARG A 271 -40.15 8.84 -12.12
C ARG A 271 -41.27 9.05 -11.09
N GLY A 272 -41.93 10.21 -11.12
CA GLY A 272 -43.12 10.53 -10.32
C GLY A 272 -43.10 11.94 -9.69
N LYS A 273 -44.28 12.55 -9.49
CA LYS A 273 -44.47 13.92 -8.98
C LYS A 273 -43.85 14.15 -7.58
N LEU A 274 -42.65 14.76 -7.60
CA LEU A 274 -42.05 15.73 -6.67
C LEU A 274 -42.74 15.93 -5.31
N ARG A 275 -42.51 15.03 -4.34
CA ARG A 275 -42.48 15.45 -2.93
C ARG A 275 -41.13 16.15 -2.67
N PRO A 276 -41.06 17.23 -1.86
CA PRO A 276 -39.78 17.85 -1.52
C PRO A 276 -38.89 16.79 -0.88
N ALA A 277 -37.68 16.61 -1.40
CA ALA A 277 -36.79 15.54 -0.95
C ALA A 277 -36.23 15.72 0.48
N CYS A 278 -36.52 16.85 1.11
CA CYS A 278 -36.16 17.15 2.50
C CYS A 278 -37.15 18.19 3.08
N PRO A 279 -38.44 17.83 3.33
CA PRO A 279 -39.45 18.79 3.77
C PRO A 279 -39.10 19.37 5.13
N GLY A 280 -38.92 20.69 5.23
CA GLY A 280 -38.53 21.37 6.48
C GLY A 280 -37.09 21.09 6.95
N GLY A 281 -36.31 20.33 6.18
CA GLY A 281 -34.91 20.03 6.48
C GLY A 281 -33.93 21.03 5.84
N MET A 282 -32.65 20.76 6.04
CA MET A 282 -31.52 21.49 5.48
C MET A 282 -30.42 20.53 5.02
N HIS A 283 -29.31 21.06 4.51
CA HIS A 283 -28.15 20.25 4.20
C HIS A 283 -27.62 19.56 5.47
N ALA A 284 -27.33 18.26 5.38
CA ALA A 284 -26.56 17.57 6.40
C ALA A 284 -25.20 18.27 6.56
N VAL A 285 -24.85 18.63 7.79
CA VAL A 285 -23.57 19.29 8.12
C VAL A 285 -22.74 18.35 8.98
N VAL A 286 -21.47 18.21 8.62
CA VAL A 286 -20.51 17.36 9.32
C VAL A 286 -19.31 18.21 9.72
N SER A 287 -18.78 17.93 10.91
CA SER A 287 -17.49 18.44 11.40
C SER A 287 -16.60 17.25 11.72
N CYS A 288 -15.38 17.24 11.17
CA CYS A 288 -14.42 16.17 11.28
C CYS A 288 -13.19 16.61 12.07
N VAL A 289 -12.54 15.66 12.74
CA VAL A 289 -11.32 15.90 13.51
C VAL A 289 -10.12 15.49 12.68
N ALA A 290 -9.23 16.43 12.39
CA ALA A 290 -7.97 16.15 11.70
C ALA A 290 -7.02 15.32 12.58
N GLY A 291 -6.48 14.24 12.01
CA GLY A 291 -5.39 13.49 12.61
C GLY A 291 -4.15 14.37 12.86
N PRO A 292 -3.24 13.97 13.76
CA PRO A 292 -2.11 14.81 14.19
C PRO A 292 -1.30 15.40 13.03
N ARG A 293 -1.05 14.59 11.98
CA ARG A 293 -0.28 14.99 10.78
C ARG A 293 -0.96 16.06 9.91
N PHE A 294 -2.27 16.27 10.07
CA PHE A 294 -3.07 17.18 9.24
C PHE A 294 -3.62 18.39 10.01
N ARG A 295 -3.23 18.55 11.29
CA ARG A 295 -3.64 19.70 12.09
C ARG A 295 -2.93 20.96 11.58
N PRO A 296 -3.65 22.09 11.40
CA PRO A 296 -3.01 23.35 11.06
C PRO A 296 -2.04 23.75 12.16
N LEU A 297 -0.81 24.14 11.80
CA LEU A 297 0.16 24.75 12.71
C LEU A 297 -0.43 26.05 13.27
N LYS A 298 -1.15 25.98 14.39
CA LYS A 298 -1.52 27.18 15.13
C LYS A 298 -0.41 27.52 16.11
N ALA A 299 0.11 28.73 15.95
CA ALA A 299 1.03 29.40 16.87
C ALA A 299 0.53 29.28 18.33
N LYS A 300 1.46 28.85 19.20
CA LYS A 300 1.44 28.93 20.67
C LYS A 300 0.10 28.57 21.35
N SER A 301 0.01 27.34 21.86
CA SER A 301 -0.64 27.11 23.14
C SER A 301 0.30 26.31 24.04
N GLY A 302 0.69 26.88 25.17
CA GLY A 302 1.59 26.30 26.18
C GLY A 302 1.00 25.12 26.95
N ARG A 303 0.40 24.15 26.25
CA ARG A 303 0.17 22.81 26.79
C ARG A 303 1.30 21.94 26.27
N LYS A 304 2.14 21.42 27.16
CA LYS A 304 3.04 20.30 26.85
C LYS A 304 2.20 19.29 26.07
N GLU A 305 2.55 19.06 24.80
CA GLU A 305 2.03 17.90 24.09
C GLU A 305 2.30 16.69 25.00
N PRO A 306 1.30 15.84 25.28
CA PRO A 306 1.58 14.56 25.90
C PRO A 306 2.67 13.91 25.04
N ARG A 307 3.73 13.37 25.65
CA ARG A 307 4.73 12.54 24.94
C ARG A 307 3.93 11.63 24.01
N ALA A 308 4.09 11.80 22.70
CA ALA A 308 3.35 11.01 21.72
C ALA A 308 3.67 9.54 22.03
N GLU A 309 2.67 8.78 22.47
CA GLU A 309 2.83 7.35 22.62
C GLU A 309 3.24 6.78 21.26
N GLU A 310 4.33 6.03 21.26
CA GLU A 310 4.98 5.55 20.05
C GLU A 310 4.02 4.61 19.29
N PRO A 311 3.92 4.73 17.96
CA PRO A 311 2.91 4.00 17.20
C PRO A 311 3.13 2.50 17.31
N ARG A 312 2.06 1.76 17.61
CA ARG A 312 2.07 0.28 17.65
C ARG A 312 1.80 -0.38 16.30
N VAL A 313 1.45 0.41 15.29
CA VAL A 313 1.21 0.01 13.90
C VAL A 313 1.90 1.01 13.00
N ARG A 314 2.51 0.56 11.91
CA ARG A 314 3.10 1.41 10.86
C ARG A 314 2.78 0.86 9.47
N LEU A 315 2.93 1.72 8.45
CA LEU A 315 2.80 1.35 7.04
C LEU A 315 4.15 1.50 6.35
N ARG A 316 4.56 0.49 5.59
CA ARG A 316 5.83 0.46 4.84
C ARG A 316 5.62 0.27 3.33
N SER A 317 6.62 0.68 2.56
CA SER A 317 6.72 0.45 1.10
C SER A 317 5.53 1.00 0.27
N GLY A 318 4.77 1.95 0.80
CA GLY A 318 3.68 2.65 0.09
C GLY A 318 4.15 3.93 -0.59
N ALA A 319 3.63 4.22 -1.79
CA ALA A 319 4.03 5.40 -2.56
C ALA A 319 3.39 6.69 -2.05
N GLN A 320 2.14 6.57 -1.61
CA GLN A 320 1.35 7.66 -1.05
C GLN A 320 1.30 7.60 0.48
N VAL A 321 1.03 8.74 1.09
CA VAL A 321 0.74 8.76 2.53
C VAL A 321 -0.54 7.98 2.80
N GLY A 322 -0.53 7.15 3.83
CA GLY A 322 -1.69 6.33 4.20
C GLY A 322 -1.86 5.07 3.36
N GLU A 323 -0.87 4.68 2.56
CA GLU A 323 -0.80 3.33 1.99
C GLU A 323 0.48 2.61 2.40
N GLY A 324 0.43 1.29 2.41
CA GLY A 324 1.59 0.43 2.66
C GLY A 324 1.22 -0.94 3.22
N ARG A 325 2.24 -1.80 3.31
CA ARG A 325 2.20 -3.05 4.08
C ARG A 325 1.98 -2.73 5.56
N VAL A 326 1.09 -3.48 6.22
CA VAL A 326 0.76 -3.27 7.64
C VAL A 326 1.78 -4.02 8.50
N GLU A 327 2.46 -3.28 9.37
CA GLU A 327 3.37 -3.83 10.37
C GLU A 327 2.94 -3.43 11.77
N VAL A 328 3.05 -4.36 12.71
CA VAL A 328 2.65 -4.19 14.11
C VAL A 328 3.83 -4.42 15.04
N LEU A 329 3.85 -3.68 16.14
CA LEU A 329 4.87 -3.80 17.17
C LEU A 329 4.39 -4.72 18.28
N GLN A 330 4.96 -5.92 18.34
CA GLN A 330 4.71 -6.91 19.38
C GLN A 330 6.03 -7.36 20.00
N ASN A 331 6.08 -7.49 21.33
CA ASN A 331 7.31 -7.85 22.05
C ASN A 331 8.54 -6.98 21.71
N ARG A 332 8.32 -5.68 21.44
CA ARG A 332 9.33 -4.69 21.01
C ARG A 332 9.96 -4.94 19.63
N GLN A 333 9.46 -5.90 18.86
CA GLN A 333 9.88 -6.21 17.51
C GLN A 333 8.74 -5.93 16.52
N TRP A 334 9.07 -5.28 15.41
CA TRP A 334 8.15 -5.11 14.29
C TRP A 334 7.99 -6.43 13.55
N GLY A 335 6.76 -6.69 13.10
CA GLY A 335 6.43 -7.84 12.28
C GLY A 335 5.17 -7.56 11.47
N THR A 336 4.91 -8.40 10.48
CA THR A 336 3.83 -8.18 9.52
C THR A 336 2.51 -8.79 9.99
N VAL A 337 1.45 -8.55 9.21
CA VAL A 337 0.11 -9.12 9.39
C VAL A 337 -0.22 -9.96 8.17
N CYS A 338 -0.62 -11.22 8.37
CA CYS A 338 -1.06 -12.09 7.30
C CYS A 338 -2.44 -11.67 6.76
N ASP A 339 -2.64 -11.86 5.46
CA ASP A 339 -3.81 -11.45 4.71
C ASP A 339 -5.02 -12.40 4.86
N HIS A 340 -4.84 -13.54 5.52
CA HIS A 340 -5.92 -14.45 5.91
C HIS A 340 -6.91 -13.73 6.83
N GLY A 341 -8.20 -13.74 6.48
CA GLY A 341 -9.27 -13.04 7.21
C GLY A 341 -9.20 -11.51 7.14
N TRP A 342 -8.22 -10.94 6.42
CA TRP A 342 -8.10 -9.50 6.22
C TRP A 342 -9.27 -8.95 5.40
N ASN A 343 -9.77 -7.77 5.74
CA ASN A 343 -10.92 -7.16 5.07
C ASN A 343 -10.93 -5.63 5.27
N LEU A 344 -11.84 -4.94 4.56
CA LEU A 344 -11.97 -3.48 4.62
C LEU A 344 -12.27 -2.92 6.01
N ILE A 345 -12.95 -3.67 6.89
CA ILE A 345 -13.26 -3.23 8.24
C ILE A 345 -12.00 -3.23 9.10
N SER A 346 -11.23 -4.33 9.08
CA SER A 346 -9.94 -4.44 9.78
C SER A 346 -8.94 -3.40 9.25
N ALA A 347 -8.86 -3.24 7.94
CA ALA A 347 -8.05 -2.19 7.30
C ALA A 347 -8.47 -0.78 7.74
N SER A 348 -9.77 -0.52 7.91
CA SER A 348 -10.27 0.78 8.39
C SER A 348 -9.91 1.06 9.86
N VAL A 349 -9.75 0.03 10.70
CA VAL A 349 -9.22 0.20 12.07
C VAL A 349 -7.79 0.70 12.01
N VAL A 350 -6.94 0.11 11.17
CA VAL A 350 -5.55 0.57 10.95
C VAL A 350 -5.50 2.02 10.48
N CYS A 351 -6.29 2.37 9.47
CA CYS A 351 -6.32 3.74 8.94
C CYS A 351 -6.68 4.77 10.01
N ARG A 352 -7.73 4.51 10.80
CA ARG A 352 -8.15 5.41 11.88
C ARG A 352 -7.14 5.48 13.02
N GLN A 353 -6.53 4.35 13.39
CA GLN A 353 -5.48 4.30 14.41
C GLN A 353 -4.29 5.18 14.03
N LEU A 354 -3.93 5.20 12.74
CA LEU A 354 -2.86 6.04 12.20
C LEU A 354 -3.27 7.51 11.99
N GLY A 355 -4.52 7.86 12.29
CA GLY A 355 -5.04 9.23 12.15
C GLY A 355 -5.50 9.59 10.74
N PHE A 356 -5.69 8.61 9.86
CA PHE A 356 -6.36 8.74 8.57
C PHE A 356 -7.86 8.44 8.71
N GLY A 357 -8.57 8.36 7.59
CA GLY A 357 -9.99 8.02 7.55
C GLY A 357 -10.27 6.52 7.59
N SER A 358 -11.29 6.09 6.83
CA SER A 358 -11.54 4.68 6.56
C SER A 358 -10.58 4.14 5.48
N ALA A 359 -10.48 2.82 5.36
CA ALA A 359 -9.77 2.20 4.27
C ALA A 359 -10.54 2.37 2.95
N LYS A 360 -9.82 2.75 1.91
CA LYS A 360 -10.26 2.73 0.52
C LYS A 360 -10.14 1.33 -0.07
N GLU A 361 -9.04 0.64 0.25
CA GLU A 361 -8.71 -0.70 -0.22
C GLU A 361 -8.09 -1.52 0.91
N ALA A 362 -8.53 -2.77 1.06
CA ALA A 362 -7.77 -3.83 1.73
C ALA A 362 -7.04 -4.62 0.65
N LEU A 363 -5.74 -4.84 0.85
CA LEU A 363 -4.85 -5.47 -0.13
C LEU A 363 -4.29 -6.76 0.45
N PHE A 364 -4.18 -7.77 -0.41
CA PHE A 364 -3.71 -9.12 -0.11
C PHE A 364 -2.48 -9.45 -0.96
N GLY A 365 -1.77 -10.52 -0.64
CA GLY A 365 -0.71 -11.08 -1.49
C GLY A 365 0.53 -10.19 -1.57
N ALA A 366 0.94 -9.55 -0.46
CA ALA A 366 2.11 -8.66 -0.41
C ALA A 366 2.14 -7.57 -1.50
N GLN A 367 0.97 -7.09 -1.91
CA GLN A 367 0.84 -6.18 -3.05
C GLN A 367 1.60 -4.87 -2.92
N LEU A 368 1.92 -4.44 -1.70
CA LEU A 368 2.74 -3.26 -1.42
C LEU A 368 4.13 -3.66 -0.90
N GLY A 369 4.68 -4.76 -1.40
CA GLY A 369 6.00 -5.29 -1.02
C GLY A 369 5.93 -6.27 0.14
N GLN A 370 6.91 -7.18 0.18
CA GLN A 370 7.06 -8.18 1.24
C GLN A 370 7.79 -7.60 2.46
N GLY A 371 7.43 -8.06 3.66
CA GLY A 371 8.22 -7.81 4.86
C GLY A 371 9.34 -8.83 5.04
N LEU A 372 10.03 -8.70 6.17
CA LEU A 372 11.04 -9.63 6.65
C LEU A 372 10.81 -9.89 8.15
N GLY A 373 11.14 -11.09 8.61
CA GLY A 373 11.11 -11.44 10.04
C GLY A 373 9.78 -12.06 10.48
N PRO A 374 9.28 -11.76 11.69
CA PRO A 374 8.09 -12.43 12.21
C PRO A 374 6.80 -11.92 11.56
N ILE A 375 5.87 -12.84 11.31
CA ILE A 375 4.47 -12.53 11.00
C ILE A 375 3.69 -12.63 12.32
N HIS A 376 3.29 -11.50 12.90
CA HIS A 376 2.73 -11.47 14.26
C HIS A 376 1.25 -11.84 14.31
N LEU A 377 0.46 -11.42 13.32
CA LEU A 377 -0.99 -11.57 13.34
C LEU A 377 -1.50 -12.29 12.08
N SER A 378 -2.55 -13.10 12.24
CA SER A 378 -3.35 -13.70 11.15
C SER A 378 -4.83 -13.71 11.53
N GLU A 379 -5.74 -13.91 10.58
CA GLU A 379 -7.19 -14.02 10.83
C GLU A 379 -7.76 -12.82 11.61
N VAL A 380 -7.35 -11.61 11.24
CA VAL A 380 -7.72 -10.38 11.95
C VAL A 380 -9.17 -9.98 11.64
N ARG A 381 -10.08 -10.21 12.59
CA ARG A 381 -11.53 -10.03 12.42
C ARG A 381 -12.09 -8.89 13.29
N CYS A 382 -11.83 -7.66 12.88
CA CYS A 382 -12.36 -6.48 13.57
C CYS A 382 -13.88 -6.32 13.36
N LYS A 383 -14.58 -5.82 14.40
CA LYS A 383 -15.98 -5.35 14.33
C LYS A 383 -16.09 -3.96 13.68
N GLY A 384 -14.99 -3.19 13.69
CA GLY A 384 -14.89 -1.83 13.16
C GLY A 384 -15.11 -0.73 14.19
N SER A 385 -15.39 -1.06 15.46
CA SER A 385 -15.53 -0.10 16.56
C SER A 385 -14.25 0.07 17.40
N GLU A 386 -13.30 -0.85 17.22
CA GLU A 386 -12.00 -0.87 17.88
C GLU A 386 -11.20 0.40 17.57
N ARG A 387 -10.40 0.83 18.55
CA ARG A 387 -9.51 1.99 18.41
C ARG A 387 -8.15 1.61 17.86
N THR A 388 -7.70 0.40 18.19
CA THR A 388 -6.40 -0.13 17.78
C THR A 388 -6.56 -1.53 17.20
N LEU A 389 -5.66 -1.91 16.29
CA LEU A 389 -5.68 -3.22 15.66
C LEU A 389 -5.53 -4.37 16.68
N GLY A 390 -4.78 -4.14 17.76
CA GLY A 390 -4.57 -5.13 18.82
C GLY A 390 -5.79 -5.42 19.71
N GLU A 391 -6.89 -4.67 19.56
CA GLU A 391 -8.18 -4.97 20.20
C GLU A 391 -9.02 -5.96 19.37
N CYS A 392 -8.67 -6.17 18.10
CA CYS A 392 -9.41 -7.07 17.22
C CYS A 392 -9.06 -8.53 17.56
N PRO A 393 -10.03 -9.45 17.51
CA PRO A 393 -9.76 -10.88 17.53
C PRO A 393 -8.81 -11.26 16.38
N SER A 394 -7.73 -11.96 16.70
CA SER A 394 -6.72 -12.44 15.76
C SER A 394 -6.08 -13.73 16.26
N LEU A 395 -5.46 -14.46 15.34
CA LEU A 395 -4.59 -15.59 15.62
C LEU A 395 -3.12 -15.16 15.53
N ASP A 396 -2.23 -15.99 16.08
CA ASP A 396 -0.79 -15.84 15.91
C ASP A 396 -0.39 -16.25 14.47
N GLY A 397 0.38 -15.39 13.81
CA GLY A 397 0.77 -15.57 12.42
C GLY A 397 1.70 -16.77 12.19
N ALA A 398 2.49 -17.16 13.19
CA ALA A 398 3.45 -18.26 13.07
C ALA A 398 2.79 -19.65 12.94
N HIS A 399 1.56 -19.81 13.43
CA HIS A 399 0.91 -21.12 13.56
C HIS A 399 0.04 -21.53 12.36
N ASN A 400 -0.12 -20.65 11.35
CA ASN A 400 -1.08 -20.82 10.25
C ASN A 400 -0.44 -21.06 8.87
N GLY A 401 0.88 -21.24 8.77
CA GLY A 401 1.56 -21.48 7.49
C GLY A 401 1.62 -20.25 6.55
N CYS A 402 1.33 -19.05 7.07
CA CYS A 402 1.49 -17.80 6.32
C CYS A 402 2.97 -17.57 5.97
N GLN A 403 3.22 -17.04 4.78
CA GLN A 403 4.53 -16.56 4.35
C GLN A 403 4.46 -15.06 4.05
N HIS A 404 5.60 -14.42 3.81
CA HIS A 404 5.62 -12.98 3.49
C HIS A 404 4.93 -12.64 2.17
N GLU A 405 4.71 -13.62 1.28
CA GLU A 405 3.82 -13.47 0.12
C GLU A 405 2.37 -13.18 0.54
N ASN A 406 1.98 -13.50 1.77
CA ASN A 406 0.66 -13.24 2.35
C ASN A 406 0.61 -11.96 3.19
N ASP A 407 1.61 -11.07 3.10
CA ASP A 407 1.59 -9.85 3.91
C ASP A 407 0.43 -8.92 3.49
N ALA A 408 -0.37 -8.53 4.47
CA ALA A 408 -1.52 -7.66 4.31
C ALA A 408 -1.10 -6.20 4.16
N ALA A 409 -1.84 -5.48 3.31
CA ALA A 409 -1.62 -4.06 3.08
C ALA A 409 -2.94 -3.28 3.07
N VAL A 410 -2.83 -1.96 3.18
CA VAL A 410 -3.99 -1.05 3.19
C VAL A 410 -3.73 0.21 2.37
N ARG A 411 -4.78 0.76 1.78
CA ARG A 411 -4.83 2.14 1.29
C ARG A 411 -5.91 2.90 2.02
N CYS A 412 -5.53 3.95 2.74
CA CYS A 412 -6.42 4.78 3.52
C CYS A 412 -6.97 5.96 2.73
N ASN A 413 -8.16 6.42 3.09
CA ASN A 413 -8.61 7.75 2.70
C ASN A 413 -7.78 8.80 3.45
N VAL A 414 -7.28 9.80 2.74
CA VAL A 414 -6.44 10.88 3.27
C VAL A 414 -7.12 12.22 3.01
N PRO A 415 -7.10 13.18 3.96
CA PRO A 415 -7.71 14.48 3.77
C PRO A 415 -7.12 15.22 2.57
N ASN A 416 -7.99 15.78 1.72
CA ASN A 416 -7.52 16.60 0.62
C ASN A 416 -6.96 17.93 1.16
N MET A 417 -5.64 18.07 1.09
CA MET A 417 -4.90 19.26 1.51
C MET A 417 -4.80 20.35 0.42
N GLY A 418 -5.14 20.03 -0.83
CA GLY A 418 -5.08 20.94 -1.97
C GLY A 418 -3.65 21.23 -2.48
N PHE A 419 -2.64 20.47 -2.05
CA PHE A 419 -1.24 20.68 -2.45
C PHE A 419 -0.94 20.28 -3.89
N GLN A 420 -1.71 19.35 -4.46
CA GLN A 420 -1.56 18.89 -5.86
C GLN A 420 -1.61 20.04 -6.87
N ASN A 421 -2.39 21.08 -6.61
CA ASN A 421 -2.53 22.22 -7.54
C ASN A 421 -1.42 23.27 -7.42
N GLN A 422 -0.42 23.06 -6.55
CA GLN A 422 0.68 24.00 -6.30
C GLN A 422 1.99 23.57 -6.96
N VAL A 423 2.01 22.41 -7.62
CA VAL A 423 3.16 21.85 -8.33
C VAL A 423 2.68 21.22 -9.63
N ARG A 424 3.50 21.25 -10.67
CA ARG A 424 3.25 20.54 -11.94
C ARG A 424 4.56 20.17 -12.62
N LEU A 425 4.50 19.20 -13.54
CA LEU A 425 5.60 18.84 -14.42
C LEU A 425 5.38 19.46 -15.81
N ALA A 426 6.45 19.96 -16.42
CA ALA A 426 6.42 20.55 -17.76
C ALA A 426 7.57 20.04 -18.62
N GLY A 427 7.35 20.01 -19.94
CA GLY A 427 8.37 19.69 -20.94
C GLY A 427 8.75 18.20 -21.08
N GLY A 428 8.26 17.33 -20.19
CA GLY A 428 8.51 15.89 -20.23
C GLY A 428 7.90 15.19 -21.44
N ARG A 429 8.44 14.01 -21.79
CA ARG A 429 7.89 13.18 -22.88
C ARG A 429 6.63 12.41 -22.45
N SER A 430 6.45 12.25 -21.14
CA SER A 430 5.26 11.66 -20.53
C SER A 430 4.77 12.51 -19.35
N PRO A 431 3.52 12.31 -18.88
CA PRO A 431 2.99 13.03 -17.71
C PRO A 431 3.75 12.81 -16.40
N GLU A 432 4.57 11.75 -16.33
CA GLU A 432 5.30 11.33 -15.14
C GLU A 432 6.73 11.91 -15.06
N GLU A 433 7.19 12.63 -16.08
CA GLU A 433 8.51 13.26 -16.08
C GLU A 433 8.44 14.74 -16.50
N GLY A 434 9.44 15.52 -16.10
CA GLY A 434 9.57 16.90 -16.54
C GLY A 434 10.24 17.83 -15.54
N VAL A 435 10.31 19.11 -15.92
CA VAL A 435 10.75 20.20 -15.05
C VAL A 435 9.73 20.42 -13.94
N VAL A 436 10.21 20.55 -12.71
CA VAL A 436 9.35 20.83 -11.55
C VAL A 436 9.03 22.32 -11.51
N GLU A 437 7.77 22.65 -11.75
CA GLU A 437 7.24 24.01 -11.60
C GLU A 437 6.39 24.10 -10.34
N VAL A 438 6.58 25.16 -9.56
CA VAL A 438 5.86 25.42 -8.32
C VAL A 438 5.17 26.78 -8.36
N GLN A 439 3.99 26.85 -7.74
CA GLN A 439 3.28 28.09 -7.55
C GLN A 439 3.72 28.74 -6.23
N VAL A 440 4.26 29.97 -6.32
CA VAL A 440 4.72 30.73 -5.17
C VAL A 440 4.01 32.08 -5.13
N GLU A 441 3.76 32.59 -3.93
CA GLU A 441 3.16 33.90 -3.73
C GLU A 441 4.25 34.95 -3.52
N VAL A 442 4.33 35.91 -4.44
CA VAL A 442 5.29 37.02 -4.41
C VAL A 442 4.49 38.32 -4.42
N ASN A 443 4.65 39.15 -3.38
CA ASN A 443 3.91 40.42 -3.22
C ASN A 443 2.37 40.27 -3.31
N GLY A 444 1.82 39.16 -2.82
CA GLY A 444 0.38 38.87 -2.86
C GLY A 444 -0.14 38.37 -4.22
N VAL A 445 0.74 38.21 -5.21
CA VAL A 445 0.41 37.66 -6.53
C VAL A 445 0.98 36.25 -6.64
N ARG A 446 0.15 35.30 -7.06
CA ARG A 446 0.58 33.93 -7.32
C ARG A 446 1.19 33.85 -8.71
N ARG A 447 2.45 33.41 -8.78
CA ARG A 447 3.14 33.13 -10.04
C ARG A 447 3.73 31.73 -10.04
N TRP A 448 3.89 31.19 -11.25
CA TRP A 448 4.60 29.94 -11.48
C TRP A 448 6.08 30.23 -11.75
N GLY A 449 6.93 29.27 -11.40
CA GLY A 449 8.35 29.27 -11.72
C GLY A 449 8.97 27.91 -11.43
N THR A 450 10.25 27.75 -11.76
CA THR A 450 11.00 26.50 -11.54
C THR A 450 11.65 26.42 -10.16
N VAL A 451 12.13 25.24 -9.81
CA VAL A 451 12.91 24.97 -8.60
C VAL A 451 14.39 24.85 -8.97
N CYS A 452 15.29 25.43 -8.17
CA CYS A 452 16.73 25.32 -8.38
C CYS A 452 17.20 23.87 -8.23
N SER A 453 18.08 23.41 -9.12
CA SER A 453 18.65 22.06 -9.10
C SER A 453 19.82 21.89 -8.13
N ASP A 454 20.32 22.96 -7.52
CA ASP A 454 21.41 22.91 -6.53
C ASP A 454 21.02 21.98 -5.38
N HIS A 455 21.79 20.90 -5.26
CA HIS A 455 21.59 19.81 -4.31
C HIS A 455 20.24 19.06 -4.38
N TRP A 456 19.52 19.17 -5.49
CA TRP A 456 18.31 18.38 -5.74
C TRP A 456 18.61 16.87 -5.74
N GLY A 457 17.96 16.13 -4.85
CA GLY A 457 18.16 14.69 -4.66
C GLY A 457 16.87 13.88 -4.70
N LEU A 458 16.98 12.58 -4.43
CA LEU A 458 15.83 11.67 -4.47
C LEU A 458 14.77 12.03 -3.42
N ASN A 459 15.14 12.50 -2.24
CA ASN A 459 14.15 12.87 -1.22
C ASN A 459 13.22 14.00 -1.70
N GLU A 460 13.76 15.03 -2.34
CA GLU A 460 12.95 16.11 -2.92
C GLU A 460 12.09 15.62 -4.08
N ALA A 461 12.65 14.75 -4.93
CA ALA A 461 11.90 14.13 -6.02
C ALA A 461 10.76 13.24 -5.51
N MET A 462 10.99 12.45 -4.47
CA MET A 462 9.99 11.59 -3.82
C MET A 462 8.82 12.42 -3.28
N VAL A 463 9.11 13.54 -2.59
CA VAL A 463 8.07 14.47 -2.13
C VAL A 463 7.29 15.05 -3.32
N THR A 464 7.96 15.38 -4.42
CA THR A 464 7.32 15.94 -5.62
C THR A 464 6.40 14.93 -6.31
N CYS A 465 6.89 13.73 -6.61
CA CYS A 465 6.10 12.65 -7.22
C CYS A 465 4.90 12.26 -6.33
N ARG A 466 5.11 12.19 -5.01
CA ARG A 466 4.04 11.94 -4.06
C ARG A 466 3.02 13.07 -4.04
N GLN A 467 3.46 14.34 -3.99
CA GLN A 467 2.57 15.50 -4.01
C GLN A 467 1.68 15.52 -5.25
N LEU A 468 2.19 15.08 -6.39
CA LEU A 468 1.45 14.97 -7.66
C LEU A 468 0.56 13.72 -7.75
N GLY A 469 0.70 12.76 -6.83
CA GLY A 469 -0.02 11.48 -6.90
C GLY A 469 0.54 10.52 -7.95
N LEU A 470 1.80 10.70 -8.37
CA LEU A 470 2.46 9.92 -9.43
C LEU A 470 3.34 8.77 -8.91
N GLY A 471 3.25 8.48 -7.60
CA GLY A 471 3.96 7.38 -6.96
C GLY A 471 5.33 7.79 -6.41
N PHE A 472 6.32 6.92 -6.61
CA PHE A 472 7.71 7.13 -6.21
C PHE A 472 8.47 7.95 -7.26
N ALA A 473 9.58 8.57 -6.88
CA ALA A 473 10.53 9.11 -7.84
C ALA A 473 11.44 8.00 -8.32
N SER A 474 11.58 7.82 -9.63
CA SER A 474 12.62 6.97 -10.20
C SER A 474 13.95 7.72 -10.30
N HIS A 475 13.90 9.01 -10.63
CA HIS A 475 15.08 9.86 -10.85
C HIS A 475 14.87 11.28 -10.33
N ALA A 476 15.93 11.83 -9.72
CA ALA A 476 16.09 13.25 -9.46
C ALA A 476 17.08 13.84 -10.48
N ILE A 477 16.63 14.79 -11.29
CA ILE A 477 17.37 15.32 -12.44
C ILE A 477 17.79 16.76 -12.13
N LYS A 478 19.09 17.04 -12.29
CA LYS A 478 19.66 18.36 -12.04
C LYS A 478 19.78 19.22 -13.29
N ASP A 479 20.00 18.59 -14.44
CA ASP A 479 20.16 19.25 -15.74
C ASP A 479 18.95 18.95 -16.62
N THR A 480 18.08 19.94 -16.79
CA THR A 480 16.81 19.79 -17.51
C THR A 480 16.79 20.52 -18.86
N TRP A 481 17.95 20.81 -19.45
CA TRP A 481 18.08 21.60 -20.68
C TRP A 481 17.30 21.06 -21.89
N TYR A 482 16.97 19.77 -21.89
CA TYR A 482 16.21 19.09 -22.95
C TYR A 482 14.69 19.13 -22.74
N TRP A 483 14.22 19.59 -21.57
CA TRP A 483 12.80 19.83 -21.29
C TRP A 483 12.51 21.33 -21.29
N GLN A 484 11.49 21.73 -22.06
CA GLN A 484 11.07 23.11 -22.11
C GLN A 484 10.09 23.40 -20.96
N ALA A 485 10.43 24.36 -20.11
CA ALA A 485 9.50 24.89 -19.12
C ALA A 485 8.31 25.59 -19.81
N THR A 486 7.21 25.73 -19.08
CA THR A 486 6.05 26.47 -19.56
C THR A 486 6.43 27.94 -19.75
N ALA A 487 6.02 28.53 -20.89
CA ALA A 487 6.23 29.95 -21.15
C ALA A 487 5.74 30.81 -19.98
N GLY A 488 6.61 31.67 -19.46
CA GLY A 488 6.34 32.54 -18.30
C GLY A 488 6.58 31.90 -16.92
N ALA A 489 7.03 30.64 -16.87
CA ALA A 489 7.43 29.93 -15.64
C ALA A 489 8.92 29.52 -15.63
N GLU A 490 9.75 30.12 -16.50
CA GLU A 490 11.17 29.77 -16.67
C GLU A 490 12.08 30.24 -15.53
N GLU A 491 11.63 31.25 -14.76
CA GLU A 491 12.40 31.82 -13.65
C GLU A 491 12.40 30.90 -12.44
N VAL A 492 13.56 30.73 -11.81
CA VAL A 492 13.69 29.99 -10.56
C VAL A 492 13.04 30.78 -9.43
N VAL A 493 12.04 30.19 -8.77
CA VAL A 493 11.26 30.83 -7.68
C VAL A 493 11.42 30.13 -6.34
N MET A 494 12.14 29.01 -6.29
CA MET A 494 12.41 28.24 -5.09
C MET A 494 13.82 27.64 -5.16
N SER A 495 14.59 27.71 -4.07
CA SER A 495 15.97 27.21 -4.01
C SER A 495 16.35 26.65 -2.64
N GLY A 496 17.42 25.84 -2.62
CA GLY A 496 17.93 25.23 -1.39
C GLY A 496 16.93 24.27 -0.75
N VAL A 497 16.12 23.60 -1.58
CA VAL A 497 15.09 22.69 -1.10
C VAL A 497 15.76 21.45 -0.52
N ARG A 498 15.46 21.17 0.75
CA ARG A 498 15.95 20.00 1.48
C ARG A 498 14.79 19.33 2.20
N CYS A 499 14.46 18.13 1.76
CA CYS A 499 13.40 17.30 2.30
C CYS A 499 13.98 16.14 3.11
N SER A 500 13.31 15.80 4.20
CA SER A 500 13.48 14.53 4.91
C SER A 500 12.92 13.34 4.13
N GLY A 501 12.00 13.60 3.18
CA GLY A 501 11.28 12.58 2.43
C GLY A 501 9.90 12.25 3.00
N THR A 502 9.52 12.83 4.15
CA THR A 502 8.23 12.57 4.83
C THR A 502 7.18 13.67 4.67
N GLU A 503 7.57 14.80 4.06
CA GLU A 503 6.75 15.98 3.83
C GLU A 503 5.59 15.70 2.86
N LEU A 504 4.42 16.31 3.07
CA LEU A 504 3.27 16.10 2.18
C LEU A 504 3.37 16.90 0.88
N ALA A 505 4.22 17.93 0.88
CA ALA A 505 4.38 18.85 -0.23
C ALA A 505 5.76 19.50 -0.19
N LEU A 506 6.30 19.85 -1.36
CA LEU A 506 7.62 20.48 -1.50
C LEU A 506 7.70 21.81 -0.73
N GLN A 507 6.58 22.52 -0.62
CA GLN A 507 6.47 23.77 0.13
C GLN A 507 6.70 23.61 1.64
N GLN A 508 6.65 22.39 2.18
CA GLN A 508 6.90 22.09 3.59
C GLN A 508 8.36 21.74 3.87
N CYS A 509 9.15 21.45 2.84
CA CYS A 509 10.57 21.17 2.99
C CYS A 509 11.34 22.42 3.42
N GLN A 510 12.51 22.22 4.03
CA GLN A 510 13.42 23.31 4.34
C GLN A 510 13.86 23.98 3.03
N ARG A 511 13.90 25.31 3.01
CA ARG A 511 14.28 26.08 1.81
C ARG A 511 14.89 27.41 2.20
N HIS A 512 15.61 28.01 1.26
CA HIS A 512 16.12 29.37 1.44
C HIS A 512 14.97 30.40 1.39
N GLY A 513 15.16 31.50 2.11
CA GLY A 513 14.26 32.66 2.06
C GLY A 513 14.39 33.39 0.73
N PRO A 514 15.52 34.10 0.48
CA PRO A 514 15.86 34.60 -0.84
C PRO A 514 16.23 33.46 -1.78
N VAL A 515 15.83 33.56 -3.05
CA VAL A 515 16.18 32.58 -4.08
C VAL A 515 17.65 32.79 -4.46
N HIS A 516 18.45 31.74 -4.32
CA HIS A 516 19.83 31.71 -4.77
C HIS A 516 20.09 30.41 -5.51
N CYS A 517 20.50 30.50 -6.77
CA CYS A 517 20.80 29.37 -7.62
C CYS A 517 22.09 29.68 -8.39
N SER A 518 23.04 28.75 -8.36
CA SER A 518 24.35 28.90 -8.99
C SER A 518 24.25 29.12 -10.51
N HIS A 519 23.18 28.60 -11.12
CA HIS A 519 22.86 28.75 -12.53
C HIS A 519 21.53 29.50 -12.71
N SER A 520 21.57 30.72 -13.23
CA SER A 520 20.44 31.65 -13.24
C SER A 520 19.46 31.53 -14.42
N THR A 521 19.73 30.67 -15.42
CA THR A 521 18.89 30.58 -16.63
C THR A 521 18.72 29.14 -17.13
N GLY A 522 17.51 28.58 -17.04
CA GLY A 522 17.01 27.37 -17.75
C GLY A 522 17.70 26.03 -17.48
N ARG A 523 19.02 26.01 -17.35
CA ARG A 523 19.88 24.85 -17.10
C ARG A 523 19.97 24.48 -15.62
N GLY A 524 19.65 25.41 -14.71
CA GLY A 524 19.65 25.20 -13.25
C GLY A 524 18.30 24.77 -12.67
N SER A 525 17.37 24.26 -13.50
CA SER A 525 16.03 23.86 -13.05
C SER A 525 16.00 22.37 -12.70
N ALA A 526 15.44 22.06 -11.53
CA ALA A 526 15.24 20.69 -11.08
C ALA A 526 14.15 19.98 -11.90
N GLY A 527 14.38 18.69 -12.14
CA GLY A 527 13.43 17.80 -12.80
C GLY A 527 13.23 16.51 -12.03
N VAL A 528 12.16 15.79 -12.36
CA VAL A 528 11.86 14.48 -11.79
C VAL A 528 11.37 13.53 -12.88
N SER A 529 11.53 12.24 -12.61
CA SER A 529 10.79 11.17 -13.27
C SER A 529 10.13 10.33 -12.18
N CYS A 530 8.85 10.05 -12.32
CA CYS A 530 8.02 9.34 -11.36
C CYS A 530 7.63 7.95 -11.87
N THR A 531 7.34 7.03 -10.96
CA THR A 531 6.94 5.65 -11.23
C THR A 531 5.97 5.16 -10.15
N ASP A 532 5.10 4.22 -10.50
CA ASP A 532 4.11 3.65 -9.57
C ASP A 532 4.70 2.57 -8.64
N SER A 533 5.92 2.12 -8.92
CA SER A 533 6.58 1.01 -8.25
C SER A 533 8.08 1.25 -8.14
N ALA A 534 8.68 0.76 -7.05
CA ALA A 534 10.09 0.88 -6.75
C ALA A 534 10.62 -0.44 -6.13
N PRO A 535 11.93 -0.73 -6.23
CA PRO A 535 12.59 -1.82 -5.50
C PRO A 535 12.64 -1.53 -3.99
N ASP A 536 12.98 -2.53 -3.18
CA ASP A 536 13.15 -2.42 -1.72
C ASP A 536 14.27 -3.37 -1.29
N LEU A 537 15.47 -2.83 -1.04
CA LEU A 537 16.66 -3.63 -0.76
C LEU A 537 16.82 -3.88 0.73
N VAL A 538 16.85 -5.16 1.11
CA VAL A 538 16.96 -5.56 2.51
C VAL A 538 18.07 -6.57 2.68
N MET A 539 18.95 -6.35 3.66
CA MET A 539 20.06 -7.26 3.94
C MET A 539 19.63 -8.45 4.81
N ASN A 540 20.14 -9.64 4.49
CA ASN A 540 20.05 -10.81 5.36
C ASN A 540 20.98 -10.68 6.57
N ALA A 541 20.46 -10.16 7.69
CA ALA A 541 21.22 -9.98 8.92
C ALA A 541 21.74 -11.30 9.52
N GLN A 542 20.97 -12.39 9.38
CA GLN A 542 21.34 -13.69 9.92
C GLN A 542 22.57 -14.27 9.19
N LEU A 543 22.60 -14.20 7.86
CA LEU A 543 23.73 -14.68 7.07
C LEU A 543 25.04 -13.98 7.47
N VAL A 544 24.99 -12.67 7.69
CA VAL A 544 26.16 -11.89 8.14
C VAL A 544 26.66 -12.40 9.50
N GLN A 545 25.75 -12.67 10.43
CA GLN A 545 26.10 -13.21 11.75
C GLN A 545 26.78 -14.59 11.66
N GLU A 546 26.25 -15.47 10.81
CA GLU A 546 26.69 -16.87 10.70
C GLU A 546 28.00 -17.03 9.93
N THR A 547 28.33 -16.08 9.05
CA THR A 547 29.48 -16.17 8.14
C THR A 547 30.64 -15.27 8.53
N ALA A 548 30.55 -14.58 9.67
CA ALA A 548 31.60 -13.66 10.10
C ALA A 548 32.82 -14.39 10.69
N TYR A 549 34.02 -14.06 10.21
CA TYR A 549 35.28 -14.59 10.76
C TYR A 549 36.46 -13.64 10.53
N LEU A 550 37.59 -13.92 11.20
CA LEU A 550 38.84 -13.20 11.02
C LEU A 550 39.79 -13.94 10.09
N GLU A 551 40.46 -13.20 9.22
CA GLU A 551 41.56 -13.69 8.39
C GLU A 551 42.75 -12.73 8.50
N ASP A 552 43.94 -13.27 8.75
CA ASP A 552 45.20 -12.54 8.57
C ASP A 552 45.75 -12.87 7.17
N ARG A 553 45.65 -11.93 6.22
CA ARG A 553 46.02 -12.14 4.82
C ARG A 553 47.32 -11.40 4.47
N PRO A 554 48.30 -12.05 3.80
CA PRO A 554 49.57 -11.42 3.48
C PRO A 554 49.41 -10.33 2.41
N LEU A 555 50.20 -9.25 2.52
CA LEU A 555 50.17 -8.13 1.57
C LEU A 555 50.40 -8.57 0.12
N SER A 556 51.25 -9.57 -0.11
CA SER A 556 51.46 -10.16 -1.45
C SER A 556 50.17 -10.56 -2.20
N GLN A 557 49.05 -10.77 -1.50
CA GLN A 557 47.76 -11.15 -2.06
C GLN A 557 46.71 -10.03 -2.07
N LEU A 558 47.06 -8.82 -1.63
CA LEU A 558 46.12 -7.73 -1.39
C LEU A 558 46.30 -6.53 -2.33
N TYR A 559 47.15 -6.63 -3.36
CA TYR A 559 47.40 -5.54 -4.32
C TYR A 559 46.11 -4.99 -4.93
N CYS A 560 45.25 -5.89 -5.41
CA CYS A 560 43.95 -5.53 -5.98
C CYS A 560 43.01 -4.84 -4.99
N ALA A 561 42.95 -5.36 -3.76
CA ALA A 561 42.15 -4.75 -2.71
C ALA A 561 42.69 -3.36 -2.28
N HIS A 562 44.00 -3.15 -2.37
CA HIS A 562 44.61 -1.85 -2.11
C HIS A 562 44.27 -0.83 -3.19
N GLU A 563 44.36 -1.22 -4.47
CA GLU A 563 43.97 -0.39 -5.63
C GLU A 563 42.49 0.03 -5.56
N GLU A 564 41.61 -0.84 -5.06
CA GLU A 564 40.18 -0.55 -4.85
C GLU A 564 39.86 0.21 -3.55
N ASN A 565 40.87 0.61 -2.78
CA ASN A 565 40.76 1.25 -1.47
C ASN A 565 40.00 0.42 -0.41
N CYS A 566 40.05 -0.91 -0.49
CA CYS A 566 39.36 -1.81 0.44
C CYS A 566 40.16 -2.11 1.73
N LEU A 567 41.32 -1.48 1.90
CA LEU A 567 42.16 -1.60 3.08
C LEU A 567 42.14 -0.29 3.87
N SER A 568 42.49 -0.36 5.15
CA SER A 568 42.61 0.87 5.95
C SER A 568 43.77 1.74 5.42
N LYS A 569 43.73 3.04 5.70
CA LYS A 569 44.77 4.01 5.28
C LYS A 569 46.18 3.65 5.76
N SER A 570 46.33 2.86 6.83
CA SER A 570 47.67 2.45 7.28
C SER A 570 48.37 1.53 6.28
N ALA A 571 47.62 0.85 5.39
CA ALA A 571 48.17 0.02 4.33
C ALA A 571 49.00 0.81 3.30
N ASP A 572 48.71 2.11 3.10
CA ASP A 572 49.44 2.99 2.18
C ASP A 572 50.91 3.22 2.57
N HIS A 573 51.23 2.96 3.84
CA HIS A 573 52.55 3.19 4.44
C HIS A 573 53.29 1.90 4.81
N MET A 574 52.74 0.73 4.44
CA MET A 574 53.39 -0.56 4.69
C MET A 574 54.45 -0.88 3.62
N ASP A 575 55.39 -1.76 3.97
CA ASP A 575 56.44 -2.24 3.07
C ASP A 575 55.97 -3.46 2.27
N TRP A 576 55.36 -3.21 1.10
CA TRP A 576 54.82 -4.26 0.22
C TRP A 576 55.95 -5.07 -0.46
N PRO A 577 55.89 -6.42 -0.52
CA PRO A 577 54.77 -7.31 -0.20
C PRO A 577 54.80 -7.92 1.22
N TYR A 578 55.60 -7.38 2.15
CA TYR A 578 55.89 -8.01 3.44
C TYR A 578 54.90 -7.59 4.53
N GLY A 579 54.40 -8.56 5.29
CA GLY A 579 53.45 -8.33 6.37
C GLY A 579 52.04 -8.81 6.03
N HIS A 580 51.10 -8.52 6.92
CA HIS A 580 49.73 -9.03 6.86
C HIS A 580 48.74 -7.93 7.24
N ARG A 581 47.51 -8.07 6.75
CA ARG A 581 46.34 -7.30 7.21
C ARG A 581 45.36 -8.23 7.88
N ARG A 582 44.72 -7.74 8.94
CA ARG A 582 43.66 -8.46 9.65
C ARG A 582 42.30 -8.00 9.15
N LEU A 583 41.55 -8.94 8.59
CA LEU A 583 40.30 -8.68 7.89
C LEU A 583 39.14 -9.34 8.62
N LEU A 584 38.12 -8.55 8.97
CA LEU A 584 36.82 -9.05 9.42
C LEU A 584 35.96 -9.35 8.19
N ARG A 585 35.88 -10.62 7.80
CA ARG A 585 35.08 -11.09 6.65
C ARG A 585 33.68 -11.48 7.06
N PHE A 586 32.74 -11.41 6.12
CA PHE A 586 31.34 -11.82 6.26
C PHE A 586 30.67 -11.92 4.88
N SER A 587 29.63 -12.72 4.71
CA SER A 587 28.82 -12.72 3.47
C SER A 587 27.70 -11.69 3.57
N SER A 588 27.41 -10.97 2.49
CA SER A 588 26.21 -10.13 2.38
C SER A 588 25.26 -10.66 1.32
N GLN A 589 24.01 -10.89 1.70
CA GLN A 589 22.91 -11.21 0.81
C GLN A 589 21.87 -10.10 0.86
N ILE A 590 21.54 -9.55 -0.29
CA ILE A 590 20.64 -8.40 -0.44
C ILE A 590 19.42 -8.85 -1.23
N PHE A 591 18.26 -8.87 -0.58
CA PHE A 591 16.97 -9.17 -1.19
C PHE A 591 16.40 -7.94 -1.87
N ASN A 592 15.67 -8.12 -2.98
CA ASN A 592 14.73 -7.12 -3.48
C ASN A 592 13.30 -7.52 -3.11
N LEU A 593 12.76 -6.95 -2.04
CA LEU A 593 11.41 -7.21 -1.52
C LEU A 593 10.36 -6.20 -2.02
N GLY A 594 10.76 -5.33 -2.97
CA GLY A 594 9.94 -4.26 -3.50
C GLY A 594 8.95 -4.73 -4.56
N ARG A 595 8.60 -3.81 -5.46
CA ARG A 595 7.63 -4.05 -6.54
C ARG A 595 8.19 -3.84 -7.95
N ALA A 596 9.43 -3.37 -8.04
CA ALA A 596 10.14 -3.20 -9.29
C ALA A 596 11.56 -3.75 -9.15
N ASP A 597 12.16 -4.13 -10.27
CA ASP A 597 13.54 -4.60 -10.28
C ASP A 597 14.47 -3.46 -9.85
N PHE A 598 15.46 -3.76 -9.02
CA PHE A 598 16.52 -2.82 -8.72
C PHE A 598 17.47 -2.76 -9.90
N ARG A 599 17.78 -1.57 -10.39
CA ARG A 599 18.65 -1.36 -11.55
C ARG A 599 19.68 -0.25 -11.28
N PRO A 600 20.90 -0.38 -11.79
CA PRO A 600 21.87 0.70 -11.74
C PRO A 600 21.29 2.00 -12.33
N LYS A 601 21.58 3.12 -11.69
CA LYS A 601 21.17 4.45 -12.18
C LYS A 601 21.73 4.74 -13.57
N THR A 602 22.93 4.24 -13.85
CA THR A 602 23.67 4.57 -15.07
C THR A 602 23.74 3.38 -16.02
N GLY A 603 23.72 3.67 -17.32
CA GLY A 603 23.81 2.65 -18.35
C GLY A 603 25.24 2.12 -18.52
N ARG A 604 25.37 1.09 -19.35
CA ARG A 604 26.63 0.37 -19.60
C ARG A 604 27.86 1.23 -19.94
N HIS A 605 27.65 2.43 -20.50
CA HIS A 605 28.71 3.34 -20.94
C HIS A 605 29.51 3.97 -19.78
N SER A 606 28.96 3.97 -18.57
CA SER A 606 29.61 4.52 -17.38
C SER A 606 30.04 3.43 -16.39
N TRP A 607 29.85 2.15 -16.73
CA TRP A 607 30.32 1.06 -15.89
C TRP A 607 31.83 0.95 -16.00
N ILE A 608 32.49 0.77 -14.86
CA ILE A 608 33.95 0.75 -14.77
C ILE A 608 34.41 -0.70 -14.78
N TRP A 609 35.25 -1.08 -15.74
CA TRP A 609 35.87 -2.41 -15.73
C TRP A 609 36.91 -2.47 -14.62
N HIS A 610 36.84 -3.51 -13.78
CA HIS A 610 37.86 -3.73 -12.77
C HIS A 610 38.77 -4.90 -13.15
N GLN A 611 40.04 -4.59 -13.40
CA GLN A 611 41.02 -5.54 -13.92
C GLN A 611 41.27 -6.71 -12.97
N CYS A 612 41.21 -6.47 -11.66
CA CYS A 612 41.44 -7.51 -10.66
C CYS A 612 40.31 -8.54 -10.59
N HIS A 613 39.10 -8.16 -10.98
CA HIS A 613 37.92 -9.01 -10.82
C HIS A 613 37.29 -9.43 -12.14
N MET A 614 37.83 -8.94 -13.27
CA MET A 614 37.46 -9.33 -14.63
C MET A 614 35.95 -9.18 -14.93
N HIS A 615 35.34 -8.11 -14.40
CA HIS A 615 33.96 -7.72 -14.72
C HIS A 615 33.76 -6.21 -14.49
N TYR A 616 32.55 -5.71 -14.79
CA TYR A 616 32.18 -4.30 -14.70
C TYR A 616 31.43 -3.95 -13.42
N HIS A 617 31.88 -2.90 -12.72
CA HIS A 617 31.15 -2.29 -11.61
C HIS A 617 30.14 -1.26 -12.15
N SER A 618 28.85 -1.46 -11.86
CA SER A 618 27.77 -0.57 -12.30
C SER A 618 27.42 0.54 -11.30
N ILE A 619 27.82 0.37 -10.03
CA ILE A 619 27.70 1.29 -8.91
C ILE A 619 29.03 1.28 -8.14
N GLU A 620 29.65 2.44 -7.97
CA GLU A 620 30.97 2.57 -7.34
C GLU A 620 30.97 2.19 -5.85
N VAL A 621 29.91 2.55 -5.12
CA VAL A 621 29.73 2.17 -3.70
C VAL A 621 28.30 1.69 -3.50
N PHE A 622 28.10 0.38 -3.54
CA PHE A 622 26.80 -0.22 -3.35
C PHE A 622 26.49 -0.47 -1.87
N THR A 623 27.50 -0.85 -1.10
CA THR A 623 27.36 -1.04 0.35
C THR A 623 28.53 -0.42 1.12
N HIS A 624 28.22 0.21 2.25
CA HIS A 624 29.20 0.70 3.23
C HIS A 624 29.24 -0.23 4.44
N TYR A 625 30.45 -0.53 4.91
CA TYR A 625 30.71 -1.37 6.07
C TYR A 625 31.38 -0.51 7.13
N ASP A 626 30.74 -0.35 8.28
CA ASP A 626 31.25 0.46 9.36
C ASP A 626 31.45 -0.41 10.61
N LEU A 627 32.61 -0.27 11.25
CA LEU A 627 32.80 -0.69 12.63
C LEU A 627 32.78 0.57 13.50
N LEU A 628 31.85 0.64 14.43
CA LEU A 628 31.56 1.80 15.26
C LEU A 628 31.88 1.49 16.73
N THR A 629 32.30 2.50 17.49
CA THR A 629 32.25 2.43 18.95
C THR A 629 30.80 2.35 19.44
N LEU A 630 30.60 1.97 20.70
CA LEU A 630 29.28 2.03 21.36
C LEU A 630 28.71 3.47 21.44
N ASN A 631 29.50 4.49 21.15
CA ASN A 631 29.06 5.88 21.08
C ASN A 631 28.71 6.33 19.64
N GLY A 632 28.81 5.42 18.66
CA GLY A 632 28.50 5.70 17.25
C GLY A 632 29.64 6.32 16.44
N SER A 633 30.84 6.45 17.01
CA SER A 633 32.01 6.95 16.25
C SER A 633 32.63 5.83 15.41
N LYS A 634 32.88 6.09 14.12
CA LYS A 634 33.55 5.14 13.23
C LYS A 634 35.00 4.88 13.67
N VAL A 635 35.38 3.62 13.81
CA VAL A 635 36.75 3.17 14.14
C VAL A 635 37.43 2.45 12.99
N ALA A 636 36.65 1.78 12.14
CA ALA A 636 37.11 1.23 10.89
C ALA A 636 35.99 1.34 9.86
N GLU A 637 36.37 1.43 8.61
CA GLU A 637 35.47 1.51 7.47
C GLU A 637 35.96 0.53 6.41
N GLY A 638 35.00 -0.09 5.73
CA GLY A 638 35.18 -0.79 4.49
C GLY A 638 34.04 -0.45 3.56
N HIS A 639 34.16 -0.86 2.32
CA HIS A 639 33.10 -0.71 1.34
C HIS A 639 33.15 -1.83 0.33
N LYS A 640 32.06 -1.92 -0.41
CA LYS A 640 31.97 -2.80 -1.56
C LYS A 640 31.30 -2.04 -2.70
N ALA A 641 32.04 -1.91 -3.79
CA ALA A 641 31.45 -1.57 -5.08
C ALA A 641 30.41 -2.63 -5.44
N SER A 642 29.41 -2.30 -6.26
CA SER A 642 28.65 -3.40 -6.89
C SER A 642 29.63 -4.12 -7.80
N PHE A 643 30.19 -5.23 -7.33
CA PHE A 643 30.96 -6.15 -8.15
C PHE A 643 30.07 -6.49 -9.37
N CYS A 644 28.91 -7.06 -9.10
CA CYS A 644 27.96 -7.47 -10.11
C CYS A 644 26.57 -7.46 -9.49
N LEU A 645 25.62 -6.65 -9.99
CA LEU A 645 24.22 -6.79 -9.57
C LEU A 645 23.57 -7.87 -10.42
N GLU A 646 23.33 -9.04 -9.84
CA GLU A 646 22.68 -10.17 -10.50
C GLU A 646 21.69 -10.92 -9.62
N ASP A 647 20.89 -11.76 -10.26
CA ASP A 647 20.01 -12.68 -9.57
C ASP A 647 20.79 -13.94 -9.17
N THR A 648 21.58 -13.87 -8.09
CA THR A 648 22.36 -15.03 -7.62
C THR A 648 21.45 -16.23 -7.35
N ASN A 649 20.30 -16.01 -6.71
CA ASN A 649 19.25 -17.00 -6.59
C ASN A 649 17.87 -16.36 -6.43
N CYS A 650 16.83 -17.15 -6.70
CA CYS A 650 15.43 -16.74 -6.59
C CYS A 650 14.62 -17.86 -5.92
N PRO A 651 13.47 -17.55 -5.30
CA PRO A 651 12.52 -18.55 -4.82
C PRO A 651 12.06 -19.51 -5.93
N ALA A 652 11.61 -20.70 -5.53
CA ALA A 652 11.11 -21.69 -6.47
C ALA A 652 9.93 -21.15 -7.28
N GLY A 653 9.99 -21.29 -8.61
CA GLY A 653 8.98 -20.76 -9.54
C GLY A 653 9.31 -19.39 -10.13
N LEU A 654 10.32 -18.68 -9.60
CA LEU A 654 10.80 -17.43 -10.17
C LEU A 654 12.10 -17.64 -10.97
N GLN A 655 12.17 -17.07 -12.17
CA GLN A 655 13.34 -17.18 -13.04
C GLN A 655 14.31 -16.00 -12.84
N ARG A 656 15.61 -16.32 -12.81
CA ARG A 656 16.71 -15.34 -12.82
C ARG A 656 16.71 -14.59 -14.16
N ARG A 657 16.88 -13.27 -14.11
CA ARG A 657 16.85 -12.37 -15.27
C ARG A 657 18.17 -11.65 -15.48
N TYR A 658 18.80 -11.18 -14.41
CA TYR A 658 20.03 -10.40 -14.47
C TYR A 658 21.24 -11.29 -14.21
N ALA A 659 22.28 -11.08 -15.00
CA ALA A 659 23.54 -11.81 -14.92
C ALA A 659 24.66 -10.94 -15.49
N CYS A 660 25.79 -10.84 -14.79
CA CYS A 660 26.87 -9.94 -15.23
C CYS A 660 27.79 -10.56 -16.27
N ALA A 661 27.78 -11.89 -16.39
CA ALA A 661 28.56 -12.61 -17.39
C ALA A 661 28.27 -12.05 -18.81
N ASN A 662 29.31 -11.99 -19.65
CA ASN A 662 29.23 -11.52 -21.04
C ASN A 662 28.68 -10.10 -21.20
N PHE A 663 28.95 -9.20 -20.24
CA PHE A 663 28.44 -7.83 -20.25
C PHE A 663 26.90 -7.80 -20.30
N GLY A 664 26.27 -8.69 -19.54
CA GLY A 664 24.82 -8.78 -19.41
C GLY A 664 24.22 -7.58 -18.69
N GLU A 665 22.89 -7.48 -18.74
CA GLU A 665 22.16 -6.47 -17.97
C GLU A 665 22.30 -6.76 -16.47
N GLN A 666 22.53 -5.70 -15.70
CA GLN A 666 22.70 -5.77 -14.25
C GLN A 666 21.44 -5.29 -13.52
N GLY A 667 21.12 -5.93 -12.41
CA GLY A 667 19.99 -5.63 -11.57
C GLY A 667 19.63 -6.78 -10.63
N VAL A 668 18.63 -6.55 -9.77
CA VAL A 668 18.08 -7.58 -8.88
C VAL A 668 16.57 -7.62 -9.09
N THR A 669 16.08 -8.75 -9.58
CA THR A 669 14.67 -9.00 -9.86
C THR A 669 13.85 -9.02 -8.57
N VAL A 670 12.62 -8.52 -8.62
CA VAL A 670 11.68 -8.59 -7.47
C VAL A 670 11.55 -10.02 -6.97
N GLY A 671 11.79 -10.24 -5.67
CA GLY A 671 11.72 -11.54 -5.01
C GLY A 671 13.03 -12.34 -5.06
N CYS A 672 14.00 -11.95 -5.89
CA CYS A 672 15.34 -12.54 -5.93
C CYS A 672 16.30 -11.83 -4.96
N TRP A 673 17.53 -12.33 -4.89
CA TRP A 673 18.59 -11.71 -4.12
C TRP A 673 19.96 -11.86 -4.78
N ASP A 674 20.82 -10.90 -4.46
CA ASP A 674 22.23 -10.88 -4.84
C ASP A 674 23.09 -11.25 -3.63
N THR A 675 24.06 -12.16 -3.81
CA THR A 675 24.91 -12.67 -2.72
C THR A 675 26.38 -12.46 -3.00
N TYR A 676 27.00 -11.63 -2.17
CA TYR A 676 28.44 -11.44 -2.09
C TYR A 676 28.99 -12.30 -0.96
N ARG A 677 29.71 -13.36 -1.32
CA ARG A 677 30.21 -14.34 -0.35
C ARG A 677 31.43 -13.81 0.42
N HIS A 678 31.64 -14.28 1.64
CA HIS A 678 32.77 -13.86 2.49
C HIS A 678 34.18 -14.11 1.88
N ASP A 679 34.30 -15.00 0.88
CA ASP A 679 35.57 -15.41 0.26
C ASP A 679 36.06 -14.47 -0.85
N ILE A 680 35.22 -13.56 -1.36
CA ILE A 680 35.62 -12.65 -2.44
C ILE A 680 36.38 -11.41 -1.91
N ASP A 681 37.15 -10.77 -2.78
CA ASP A 681 37.95 -9.59 -2.42
C ASP A 681 37.08 -8.37 -2.09
N CYS A 682 37.52 -7.53 -1.15
CA CYS A 682 36.77 -6.39 -0.58
C CYS A 682 35.50 -6.75 0.21
N GLN A 683 35.24 -8.03 0.49
CA GLN A 683 34.14 -8.46 1.36
C GLN A 683 34.59 -8.52 2.84
N TRP A 684 35.04 -7.39 3.38
CA TRP A 684 35.51 -7.29 4.75
C TRP A 684 35.52 -5.84 5.27
N VAL A 685 35.78 -5.71 6.57
CA VAL A 685 36.35 -4.49 7.17
C VAL A 685 37.78 -4.79 7.58
N ASP A 686 38.73 -3.94 7.17
CA ASP A 686 40.12 -4.03 7.62
C ASP A 686 40.22 -3.52 9.06
N ILE A 687 40.53 -4.42 9.98
CA ILE A 687 40.58 -4.14 11.41
C ILE A 687 42.02 -4.21 11.97
N THR A 688 43.02 -4.10 11.09
CA THR A 688 44.45 -4.19 11.48
C THR A 688 44.82 -3.17 12.56
N ASP A 689 44.27 -1.96 12.47
CA ASP A 689 44.55 -0.86 13.41
C ASP A 689 43.57 -0.81 14.60
N VAL A 690 42.62 -1.74 14.66
CA VAL A 690 41.56 -1.74 15.68
C VAL A 690 42.02 -2.56 16.88
N GLY A 691 41.96 -1.96 18.07
CA GLY A 691 42.25 -2.66 19.33
C GLY A 691 41.13 -3.64 19.74
N PRO A 692 41.38 -4.55 20.69
CA PRO A 692 40.31 -5.33 21.31
C PRO A 692 39.25 -4.44 21.99
N GLY A 693 37.98 -4.83 21.90
CA GLY A 693 36.88 -4.08 22.48
C GLY A 693 35.49 -4.55 22.04
N ASP A 694 34.49 -3.83 22.52
CA ASP A 694 33.09 -3.98 22.12
C ASP A 694 32.70 -2.86 21.14
N TYR A 695 32.13 -3.26 20.01
CA TYR A 695 31.81 -2.43 18.86
C TYR A 695 30.40 -2.71 18.35
N ILE A 696 29.92 -1.82 17.48
CA ILE A 696 28.73 -2.04 16.66
C ILE A 696 29.22 -2.23 15.23
N PHE A 697 28.91 -3.37 14.64
CA PHE A 697 29.15 -3.62 13.22
C PHE A 697 27.91 -3.22 12.45
N GLN A 698 28.07 -2.43 11.40
CA GLN A 698 26.96 -1.88 10.62
C GLN A 698 27.23 -2.05 9.13
N VAL A 699 26.18 -2.41 8.40
CA VAL A 699 26.19 -2.43 6.95
C VAL A 699 25.02 -1.61 6.42
N VAL A 700 25.28 -0.75 5.44
CA VAL A 700 24.25 0.09 4.78
C VAL A 700 24.26 -0.16 3.29
N VAL A 701 23.12 -0.60 2.74
CA VAL A 701 22.89 -0.81 1.31
C VAL A 701 22.37 0.47 0.66
N ASN A 702 22.80 0.77 -0.57
CA ASN A 702 22.44 2.01 -1.29
C ASN A 702 22.55 3.29 -0.41
N PRO A 703 23.69 3.48 0.28
CA PRO A 703 23.83 4.47 1.35
C PRO A 703 23.72 5.93 0.87
N LYS A 704 23.96 6.17 -0.41
CA LYS A 704 23.92 7.50 -1.04
C LYS A 704 22.57 7.84 -1.66
N TYR A 705 21.57 6.95 -1.56
CA TYR A 705 20.26 7.11 -2.22
C TYR A 705 20.46 7.36 -3.72
N GLU A 706 21.32 6.57 -4.37
CA GLU A 706 21.62 6.75 -5.81
C GLU A 706 20.49 6.21 -6.68
N VAL A 707 19.92 5.07 -6.26
CA VAL A 707 18.76 4.44 -6.89
C VAL A 707 17.57 4.56 -5.97
N ALA A 708 16.39 4.77 -6.53
CA ALA A 708 15.16 4.91 -5.76
C ALA A 708 14.66 3.58 -5.21
N GLU A 709 14.15 3.62 -3.98
CA GLU A 709 13.56 2.47 -3.29
C GLU A 709 12.22 2.86 -2.64
N SER A 710 11.36 1.89 -2.37
CA SER A 710 10.08 2.12 -1.70
C SER A 710 10.23 2.35 -0.20
N ASP A 711 11.27 1.80 0.42
CA ASP A 711 11.67 2.04 1.80
C ASP A 711 13.20 2.10 1.86
N PHE A 712 13.73 3.06 2.62
CA PHE A 712 15.16 3.20 2.87
C PHE A 712 15.51 2.94 4.34
N SER A 713 14.50 2.79 5.21
CA SER A 713 14.72 2.66 6.65
C SER A 713 15.18 1.27 7.06
N ASN A 714 15.04 0.28 6.18
CA ASN A 714 15.46 -1.11 6.29
C ASN A 714 16.77 -1.42 5.53
N ASN A 715 17.37 -0.44 4.84
CA ASN A 715 18.66 -0.58 4.14
C ASN A 715 19.85 -0.81 5.07
N MET A 716 19.69 -0.49 6.35
CA MET A 716 20.73 -0.63 7.37
C MET A 716 20.53 -1.91 8.16
N MET A 717 21.63 -2.63 8.39
CA MET A 717 21.72 -3.76 9.31
C MET A 717 22.80 -3.46 10.36
N GLN A 718 22.54 -3.85 11.61
CA GLN A 718 23.48 -3.70 12.71
C GLN A 718 23.62 -4.99 13.51
N CYS A 719 24.84 -5.23 14.02
CA CYS A 719 25.20 -6.33 14.91
C CYS A 719 26.03 -5.79 16.09
N ARG A 720 25.97 -6.48 17.23
CA ARG A 720 27.00 -6.33 18.26
C ARG A 720 28.23 -7.08 17.83
N CYS A 721 29.39 -6.43 17.94
CA CYS A 721 30.68 -7.00 17.58
C CYS A 721 31.58 -7.00 18.81
N LYS A 722 31.97 -8.19 19.28
CA LYS A 722 32.99 -8.34 20.32
C LYS A 722 34.29 -8.82 19.69
N TYR A 723 35.39 -8.11 19.92
CA TYR A 723 36.70 -8.45 19.36
C TYR A 723 37.74 -8.51 20.48
N ASN A 724 38.42 -9.64 20.66
CA ASN A 724 39.41 -9.82 21.74
C ASN A 724 40.87 -9.79 21.26
N GLY A 725 41.12 -9.44 19.99
CA GLY A 725 42.46 -9.49 19.39
C GLY A 725 42.81 -10.82 18.71
N HIS A 726 42.03 -11.88 18.90
CA HIS A 726 42.24 -13.20 18.27
C HIS A 726 40.99 -13.76 17.60
N GLN A 727 39.81 -13.41 18.12
CA GLN A 727 38.50 -13.88 17.69
C GLN A 727 37.53 -12.69 17.67
N VAL A 728 36.55 -12.81 16.79
CA VAL A 728 35.45 -11.86 16.64
C VAL A 728 34.13 -12.60 16.79
N TRP A 729 33.15 -11.98 17.44
CA TRP A 729 31.80 -12.50 17.55
C TRP A 729 30.80 -11.42 17.15
N LEU A 730 30.09 -11.68 16.06
CA LEU A 730 28.88 -10.94 15.71
C LEU A 730 27.66 -11.62 16.35
N HIS A 731 26.81 -10.83 17.00
CA HIS A 731 25.58 -11.34 17.61
C HIS A 731 24.50 -10.26 17.64
N ASN A 732 23.24 -10.69 17.80
CA ASN A 732 22.06 -9.82 17.73
C ASN A 732 22.05 -9.00 16.43
N CYS A 733 22.35 -9.62 15.30
CA CYS A 733 22.26 -8.95 14.01
C CYS A 733 20.79 -8.74 13.59
N HIS A 734 20.43 -7.53 13.20
CA HIS A 734 19.07 -7.20 12.75
C HIS A 734 19.06 -5.99 11.81
N THR A 735 17.98 -5.81 11.04
CA THR A 735 17.78 -4.55 10.29
C THR A 735 17.48 -3.41 11.27
N GLY A 736 17.91 -2.19 10.95
CA GLY A 736 17.79 -1.03 11.83
C GLY A 736 16.34 -0.63 12.15
N ASP A 737 15.37 -1.12 11.38
CA ASP A 737 13.96 -0.84 11.59
C ASP A 737 13.19 -1.99 12.27
N SER A 738 13.85 -3.12 12.54
CA SER A 738 13.26 -4.34 13.14
C SER A 738 12.81 -4.12 14.58
N TYR A 739 13.53 -3.30 15.35
CA TYR A 739 13.25 -3.07 16.77
C TYR A 739 12.79 -1.62 17.01
N ARG A 740 12.28 -1.40 18.22
CA ARG A 740 11.92 -0.07 18.68
C ARG A 740 13.20 0.77 18.89
N ALA A 741 13.20 2.02 18.42
CA ALA A 741 14.34 2.95 18.58
C ALA A 741 14.83 3.13 20.04
N ASN A 742 13.93 3.01 21.02
CA ASN A 742 14.27 3.05 22.45
C ASN A 742 14.67 1.69 23.05
N ALA A 743 14.34 0.58 22.39
CA ALA A 743 14.72 -0.76 22.85
C ALA A 743 16.18 -1.08 22.50
N GLU A 744 16.71 -0.52 21.41
CA GLU A 744 18.15 -0.56 21.10
C GLU A 744 18.96 0.07 22.24
N LEU A 745 18.57 1.25 22.69
CA LEU A 745 19.16 1.94 23.86
C LEU A 745 18.92 1.20 25.19
N SER A 746 17.77 0.53 25.37
CA SER A 746 17.50 -0.22 26.61
C SER A 746 18.25 -1.53 26.67
N LEU A 747 18.43 -2.24 25.55
CA LEU A 747 19.31 -3.40 25.45
C LEU A 747 20.76 -2.97 25.74
N GLU A 748 21.18 -1.81 25.24
CA GLU A 748 22.48 -1.21 25.57
C GLU A 748 22.65 -0.89 27.05
N GLN A 749 21.62 -0.34 27.69
CA GLN A 749 21.65 0.01 29.11
C GLN A 749 21.52 -1.20 30.03
N GLU A 750 20.63 -2.16 29.73
CA GLU A 750 20.46 -3.40 30.51
C GLU A 750 21.72 -4.28 30.47
N GLN A 751 22.42 -4.34 29.34
CA GLN A 751 23.68 -5.07 29.22
C GLN A 751 24.81 -4.36 29.99
N ARG A 752 24.89 -3.01 29.94
CA ARG A 752 25.83 -2.22 30.77
C ARG A 752 25.59 -2.46 32.27
N LEU A 753 24.34 -2.55 32.71
CA LEU A 753 24.00 -2.82 34.10
C LEU A 753 24.37 -4.25 34.52
N ARG A 754 24.24 -5.25 33.64
CA ARG A 754 24.73 -6.62 33.92
C ARG A 754 26.25 -6.70 33.99
N ASN A 755 26.96 -5.99 33.13
CA ASN A 755 28.44 -5.99 33.12
C ASN A 755 29.04 -5.23 34.32
N ASN A 756 28.28 -4.35 34.97
CA ASN A 756 28.70 -3.64 36.20
C ASN A 756 28.36 -4.39 37.50
N LEU A 757 27.75 -5.59 37.41
CA LEU A 757 27.34 -6.42 38.55
C LEU A 757 28.16 -7.74 38.66
N ILE A 758 29.34 -7.80 38.05
CA ILE A 758 30.34 -8.87 38.24
C ILE A 758 31.58 -8.29 38.91
#